data_AF-A0A218Q2M5-F1
#
_entry.id   AF-A0A218Q2M5-F1
#
_cell.length_a   1.000
_cell.length_b   1.000
_cell.length_c   1.000
_cell.angle_alpha   90.00
_cell.angle_beta   90.00
_cell.angle_gamma   90.00
#
_symmetry.space_group_name_H-M   'P 1'
#
loop_
_entity.id
_entity.type
_entity.pdbx_description
1 polymer ?
#
loop_
_entity_poly.entity_id
_entity_poly.type
_entity_poly.pdbx_seq_one_letter_code
_entity_poly.pdbx_strand_id
1 'polypeptide(L)'
;MKLAVNNISTIQIQTSIVFIDTAIADYKSLIAGIKPGNTVVTLDPKKDGVTQITESLKTAKFKSVHSVHIVSHGSEGCLQLGSSYLSSTNLDAYANQLQQWADILNDDANILLYGCDVASGEGTKFVQQISQVTGVTVTASTDKTGCAALGGNWDLDFSSGKVAPALAFWPEVMEAYNSVLNTAPVLDSSNDLTLPTIRSNISTASNTGVLVADLIKDLISDQDNDRQGIAVTGQTGNGTWQYSLNGGDTWLNFGAVSETGATVLAASTPLYKGSLGGEPDKQGWFQFGSAAYNPDLNRTFPFGGGIQTATVGGTNLVTTRLGFAGYSNYNAIQPILLNDAFPVLNRNQGFTLSFDLKINSELNENDRAGFSVLVVTSDKTKAIELGFWSDEIWAQTEPPEFTRSETEQVSRDTTTELTRYDLTIKGDTYSLFAAGEETAILTGSLRDYTTFDELVFTLPYNPYEQPNLIFLGDRTTNAEADVTLSQVELQTNTRVRFVPNSGFEGTADIQFRAWDGTDGGFNGAIGVDTSNNGGITPFSSESETARITVNSPINVITGTDGNDRLFGTNSNDIIYGLAGDDIIFGGAGDDIIFGGAGNDRLFGDAGNDHLYGGSGNNTLYGGQGNDSFYFGDNQVFVSPNLGVDTISDFVVGNDKIVLSKATFAVLDSILDDFMVVERDSAAANSSAAIVYNSGNGRLFYNQNRAGSGFGSGAHFATLSRGLNLTAHDFIVQDTIDLGQTVSNYIPDLG
;
A
#
# COMPACT_ATOMS: atom_id res chain seq x y z
N MET A 1 -78.18 5.82 -22.49
CA MET A 1 -77.68 6.91 -21.64
C MET A 1 -76.45 7.50 -22.34
N LYS A 2 -76.61 8.65 -22.99
CA LYS A 2 -75.48 9.41 -23.58
C LYS A 2 -74.68 9.99 -22.41
N LEU A 3 -73.41 9.59 -22.28
CA LEU A 3 -72.44 10.30 -21.45
C LEU A 3 -71.48 11.01 -22.39
N ALA A 4 -71.27 12.29 -22.11
CA ALA A 4 -70.65 13.27 -22.97
C ALA A 4 -69.16 12.99 -23.18
N VAL A 5 -68.75 12.96 -24.45
CA VAL A 5 -67.38 13.23 -24.87
C VAL A 5 -67.26 14.75 -24.92
N ASN A 6 -66.53 15.35 -23.99
CA ASN A 6 -66.13 16.74 -24.06
C ASN A 6 -64.66 16.88 -23.61
N ASN A 7 -63.86 17.41 -24.54
CA ASN A 7 -62.58 18.08 -24.36
C ASN A 7 -61.40 17.23 -23.84
N ILE A 8 -60.83 16.43 -24.73
CA ILE A 8 -59.37 16.21 -24.71
C ILE A 8 -58.76 17.50 -25.29
N SER A 9 -58.43 18.44 -24.41
CA SER A 9 -57.38 19.40 -24.71
C SER A 9 -56.14 18.62 -25.10
N THR A 10 -55.61 18.87 -26.31
CA THR A 10 -54.28 18.41 -26.73
C THR A 10 -53.31 18.65 -25.59
N ILE A 11 -52.85 17.57 -24.95
CA ILE A 11 -51.75 17.60 -24.00
C ILE A 11 -50.56 18.14 -24.79
N GLN A 12 -50.16 19.38 -24.51
CA GLN A 12 -48.86 19.90 -24.91
C GLN A 12 -47.84 19.00 -24.24
N ILE A 13 -47.30 18.03 -24.98
CA ILE A 13 -46.21 17.20 -24.51
C ILE A 13 -45.03 18.16 -24.39
N GLN A 14 -44.68 18.57 -23.17
CA GLN A 14 -43.44 19.31 -22.94
C GLN A 14 -42.29 18.41 -23.34
N THR A 15 -41.58 18.77 -24.41
CA THR A 15 -40.44 18.01 -24.89
C THR A 15 -39.22 18.35 -24.02
N SER A 16 -38.79 17.42 -23.17
CA SER A 16 -37.46 17.49 -22.56
C SER A 16 -36.49 16.61 -23.33
N ILE A 17 -35.24 17.05 -23.38
CA ILE A 17 -34.13 16.26 -23.93
C ILE A 17 -33.18 15.95 -22.78
N VAL A 18 -32.82 14.68 -22.63
CA VAL A 18 -31.88 14.19 -21.63
C VAL A 18 -30.63 13.71 -22.34
N PHE A 19 -29.52 14.39 -22.09
CA PHE A 19 -28.19 13.96 -22.44
C PHE A 19 -27.60 13.18 -21.27
N ILE A 20 -27.16 11.95 -21.54
CA ILE A 20 -26.48 11.13 -20.55
C ILE A 20 -25.10 10.79 -21.10
N ASP A 21 -24.06 11.19 -20.37
CA ASP A 21 -22.71 10.74 -20.68
C ASP A 21 -22.59 9.25 -20.37
N THR A 22 -22.05 8.47 -21.31
CA THR A 22 -21.89 7.02 -21.11
C THR A 22 -20.62 6.66 -20.34
N ALA A 23 -19.82 7.66 -19.94
CA ALA A 23 -18.75 7.51 -18.95
C ALA A 23 -19.29 7.26 -17.54
N ILE A 24 -20.51 7.75 -17.20
CA ILE A 24 -21.04 7.59 -15.84
C ILE A 24 -21.42 6.14 -15.55
N ALA A 25 -21.16 5.71 -14.32
CA ALA A 25 -21.54 4.38 -13.84
C ALA A 25 -23.05 4.13 -14.01
N ASP A 26 -23.45 2.91 -14.38
CA ASP A 26 -24.84 2.50 -14.55
C ASP A 26 -25.76 3.49 -15.30
N TYR A 27 -25.23 4.15 -16.34
CA TYR A 27 -26.00 5.09 -17.16
C TYR A 27 -27.27 4.45 -17.76
N LYS A 28 -27.29 3.12 -17.94
CA LYS A 28 -28.42 2.37 -18.49
C LYS A 28 -29.63 2.36 -17.57
N SER A 29 -29.44 2.20 -16.26
CA SER A 29 -30.54 2.32 -15.29
C SER A 29 -31.15 3.72 -15.29
N LEU A 30 -30.31 4.76 -15.42
CA LEU A 30 -30.78 6.14 -15.57
C LEU A 30 -31.62 6.32 -16.84
N ILE A 31 -31.20 5.76 -17.99
CA ILE A 31 -32.01 5.76 -19.22
C ILE A 31 -33.37 5.09 -18.98
N ALA A 32 -33.39 3.94 -18.30
CA ALA A 32 -34.62 3.20 -18.02
C ALA A 32 -35.58 3.98 -17.09
N GLY A 33 -35.05 4.87 -16.24
CA GLY A 33 -35.81 5.72 -15.33
C GLY A 33 -36.35 7.02 -15.92
N ILE A 34 -36.09 7.29 -17.20
CA ILE A 34 -36.60 8.50 -17.85
C ILE A 34 -38.10 8.37 -18.11
N LYS A 35 -38.87 9.39 -17.71
CA LYS A 35 -40.32 9.46 -17.90
C LYS A 35 -40.66 9.39 -19.40
N PRO A 36 -41.71 8.64 -19.78
CA PRO A 36 -42.16 8.58 -21.18
C PRO A 36 -42.46 9.97 -21.75
N GLY A 37 -42.05 10.20 -23.00
CA GLY A 37 -42.23 11.48 -23.69
C GLY A 37 -40.98 12.36 -23.73
N ASN A 38 -39.96 12.04 -22.93
CA ASN A 38 -38.65 12.68 -23.01
C ASN A 38 -37.77 11.99 -24.06
N THR A 39 -36.95 12.77 -24.75
CA THR A 39 -35.95 12.21 -25.68
C THR A 39 -34.64 11.99 -24.96
N VAL A 40 -33.99 10.86 -25.21
CA VAL A 40 -32.69 10.51 -24.63
C VAL A 40 -31.62 10.51 -25.70
N VAL A 41 -30.48 11.11 -25.40
CA VAL A 41 -29.28 11.09 -26.23
C VAL A 41 -28.09 10.69 -25.37
N THR A 42 -27.37 9.66 -25.77
CA THR A 42 -26.14 9.22 -25.10
C THR A 42 -24.93 9.94 -25.69
N LEU A 43 -24.03 10.44 -24.85
CA LEU A 43 -22.74 10.99 -25.28
C LEU A 43 -21.67 9.90 -25.31
N ASP A 44 -20.93 9.85 -26.40
CA ASP A 44 -19.74 8.99 -26.55
C ASP A 44 -18.56 9.62 -25.79
N PRO A 45 -17.96 8.92 -24.80
CA PRO A 45 -16.88 9.46 -23.98
C PRO A 45 -15.61 9.77 -24.78
N LYS A 46 -15.48 9.22 -25.99
CA LYS A 46 -14.30 9.42 -26.86
C LYS A 46 -14.44 10.60 -27.81
N LYS A 47 -15.56 11.33 -27.77
CA LYS A 47 -15.84 12.46 -28.67
C LYS A 47 -16.17 13.71 -27.87
N ASP A 48 -15.88 14.87 -28.43
CA ASP A 48 -16.21 16.16 -27.82
C ASP A 48 -17.72 16.25 -27.56
N GLY A 49 -18.12 16.24 -26.28
CA GLY A 49 -19.53 16.15 -25.89
C GLY A 49 -20.28 17.44 -26.15
N VAL A 50 -19.62 18.60 -26.05
CA VAL A 50 -20.23 19.89 -26.43
C VAL A 50 -20.69 19.86 -27.89
N THR A 51 -19.88 19.32 -28.79
CA THR A 51 -20.21 19.13 -30.21
C THR A 51 -21.32 18.11 -30.38
N GLN A 52 -21.28 16.97 -29.69
CA GLN A 52 -22.34 15.95 -29.74
C GLN A 52 -23.72 16.52 -29.34
N ILE A 53 -23.77 17.30 -28.25
CA ILE A 53 -24.99 17.98 -27.80
C ILE A 53 -25.43 18.97 -28.87
N THR A 54 -24.52 19.82 -29.35
CA THR A 54 -24.81 20.85 -30.37
C THR A 54 -25.42 20.23 -31.63
N GLU A 55 -24.84 19.14 -32.13
CA GLU A 55 -25.31 18.45 -33.33
C GLU A 55 -26.66 17.77 -33.10
N SER A 56 -26.87 17.18 -31.93
CA SER A 56 -28.15 16.57 -31.55
C SER A 56 -29.27 17.60 -31.53
N LEU A 57 -29.05 18.75 -30.89
CA LEU A 57 -30.01 19.83 -30.79
C LEU A 57 -30.34 20.47 -32.14
N LYS A 58 -29.41 20.47 -33.10
CA LYS A 58 -29.64 20.98 -34.47
C LYS A 58 -30.55 20.09 -35.33
N THR A 59 -30.82 18.85 -34.92
CA THR A 59 -31.64 17.97 -35.76
C THR A 59 -33.07 18.51 -35.87
N ALA A 60 -33.62 18.54 -37.09
CA ALA A 60 -34.96 19.08 -37.38
C ALA A 60 -36.14 18.38 -36.67
N LYS A 61 -35.83 17.40 -35.81
CA LYS A 61 -36.77 16.64 -34.98
C LYS A 61 -37.16 17.38 -33.70
N PHE A 62 -36.39 18.38 -33.26
CA PHE A 62 -36.65 19.10 -32.02
C PHE A 62 -37.29 20.46 -32.30
N LYS A 63 -38.56 20.63 -31.90
CA LYS A 63 -39.26 21.92 -31.86
C LYS A 63 -39.91 22.05 -30.49
N SER A 64 -39.75 23.20 -29.85
CA SER A 64 -40.35 23.51 -28.54
C SER A 64 -39.81 22.65 -27.39
N VAL A 65 -38.49 22.70 -27.18
CA VAL A 65 -37.80 22.06 -26.05
C VAL A 65 -37.96 22.94 -24.81
N HIS A 66 -38.51 22.40 -23.73
CA HIS A 66 -38.76 23.13 -22.47
C HIS A 66 -37.72 22.82 -21.38
N SER A 67 -36.99 21.72 -21.52
CA SER A 67 -35.81 21.50 -20.68
C SER A 67 -34.75 20.65 -21.36
N VAL A 68 -33.50 20.98 -21.07
CA VAL A 68 -32.33 20.18 -21.40
C VAL A 68 -31.74 19.68 -20.09
N HIS A 69 -31.73 18.38 -19.92
CA HIS A 69 -31.09 17.71 -18.79
C HIS A 69 -29.75 17.17 -19.29
N ILE A 70 -28.67 17.47 -18.59
CA ILE A 70 -27.34 16.96 -18.89
C ILE A 70 -26.87 16.22 -17.65
N VAL A 71 -26.71 14.90 -17.76
CA VAL A 71 -26.21 14.05 -16.68
C VAL A 71 -24.81 13.59 -17.04
N SER A 72 -23.84 14.02 -16.24
CA SER A 72 -22.43 13.70 -16.45
C SER A 72 -21.62 13.87 -15.17
N HIS A 73 -20.32 13.57 -15.22
CA HIS A 73 -19.40 13.89 -14.13
C HIS A 73 -19.21 15.40 -13.98
N GLY A 74 -19.03 15.84 -12.73
CA GLY A 74 -18.87 17.24 -12.39
C GLY A 74 -17.78 17.48 -11.34
N SER A 75 -17.32 18.73 -11.31
CA SER A 75 -16.53 19.28 -10.22
C SER A 75 -16.85 20.77 -10.06
N GLU A 76 -16.28 21.44 -9.05
CA GLU A 76 -16.45 22.87 -8.84
C GLU A 76 -16.22 23.69 -10.13
N GLY A 77 -17.31 24.24 -10.70
CA GLY A 77 -17.28 25.07 -11.89
C GLY A 77 -16.93 24.35 -13.20
N CYS A 78 -17.08 23.03 -13.25
CA CYS A 78 -16.82 22.23 -14.44
C CYS A 78 -17.81 21.08 -14.60
N LEU A 79 -18.11 20.73 -15.85
CA LEU A 79 -18.86 19.54 -16.24
C LEU A 79 -18.12 18.84 -17.37
N GLN A 80 -17.84 17.55 -17.21
CA GLN A 80 -17.27 16.74 -18.28
C GLN A 80 -18.37 16.36 -19.28
N LEU A 81 -18.10 16.46 -20.56
CA LEU A 81 -19.03 16.12 -21.64
C LEU A 81 -18.28 15.34 -22.70
N GLY A 82 -18.47 14.02 -22.71
CA GLY A 82 -17.68 13.10 -23.50
C GLY A 82 -16.19 13.27 -23.22
N SER A 83 -15.42 13.59 -24.26
CA SER A 83 -13.98 13.85 -24.17
C SER A 83 -13.62 15.33 -23.92
N SER A 84 -14.59 16.21 -23.67
CA SER A 84 -14.34 17.63 -23.42
C SER A 84 -14.86 18.10 -22.08
N TYR A 85 -14.36 19.26 -21.63
CA TYR A 85 -14.71 19.87 -20.36
C TYR A 85 -15.35 21.22 -20.62
N LEU A 86 -16.54 21.43 -20.08
CA LEU A 86 -17.16 22.75 -20.07
C LEU A 86 -16.92 23.35 -18.69
N SER A 87 -16.11 24.41 -18.61
CA SER A 87 -15.71 25.02 -17.34
C SER A 87 -15.74 26.55 -17.39
N SER A 88 -15.66 27.18 -16.22
CA SER A 88 -15.55 28.63 -16.08
C SER A 88 -14.36 29.24 -16.85
N THR A 89 -13.32 28.45 -17.13
CA THR A 89 -12.08 28.92 -17.78
C THR A 89 -12.10 28.83 -19.30
N ASN A 90 -12.99 28.02 -19.89
CA ASN A 90 -13.03 27.77 -21.34
C ASN A 90 -14.39 28.05 -21.99
N LEU A 91 -15.34 28.57 -21.22
CA LEU A 91 -16.69 28.93 -21.67
C LEU A 91 -16.71 29.83 -22.91
N ASP A 92 -15.79 30.80 -23.00
CA ASP A 92 -15.67 31.69 -24.15
C ASP A 92 -15.38 30.95 -25.46
N ALA A 93 -14.62 29.85 -25.40
CA ALA A 93 -14.32 29.02 -26.58
C ALA A 93 -15.57 28.29 -27.10
N TYR A 94 -16.51 27.98 -26.20
CA TYR A 94 -17.77 27.28 -26.51
C TYR A 94 -18.97 28.22 -26.67
N ALA A 95 -18.80 29.54 -26.55
CA ALA A 95 -19.91 30.51 -26.56
C ALA A 95 -20.83 30.38 -27.79
N ASN A 96 -20.26 30.14 -28.98
CA ASN A 96 -21.05 29.93 -30.20
C ASN A 96 -21.90 28.66 -30.16
N GLN A 97 -21.38 27.56 -29.59
CA GLN A 97 -22.13 26.31 -29.44
C GLN A 97 -23.23 26.47 -28.39
N LEU A 98 -22.93 27.12 -27.26
CA LEU A 98 -23.92 27.41 -26.23
C LEU A 98 -25.06 28.30 -26.74
N GLN A 99 -24.75 29.31 -27.55
CA GLN A 99 -25.78 30.12 -28.22
C GLN A 99 -26.64 29.26 -29.17
N GLN A 100 -26.03 28.32 -29.89
CA GLN A 100 -26.78 27.38 -30.74
C GLN A 100 -27.65 26.42 -29.93
N TRP A 101 -27.28 26.12 -28.69
CA TRP A 101 -28.18 25.38 -27.78
C TRP A 101 -29.39 26.23 -27.48
N ALA A 102 -29.21 27.50 -27.13
CA ALA A 102 -30.30 28.41 -26.82
C ALA A 102 -31.28 28.63 -27.99
N ASP A 103 -30.79 28.68 -29.23
CA ASP A 103 -31.60 28.97 -30.43
C ASP A 103 -32.77 28.00 -30.66
N ILE A 104 -32.71 26.80 -30.08
CA ILE A 104 -33.75 25.76 -30.23
C ILE A 104 -34.65 25.61 -28.98
N LEU A 105 -34.29 26.29 -27.89
CA LEU A 105 -35.03 26.26 -26.63
C LEU A 105 -36.17 27.26 -26.64
N ASN A 106 -37.26 26.95 -25.94
CA ASN A 106 -38.33 27.93 -25.71
C ASN A 106 -37.88 29.03 -24.74
N ASP A 107 -38.57 30.17 -24.77
CA ASP A 107 -38.31 31.31 -23.87
C ASP A 107 -38.41 30.95 -22.36
N ASP A 108 -39.17 29.90 -22.02
CA ASP A 108 -39.36 29.39 -20.65
C ASP A 108 -38.51 28.15 -20.34
N ALA A 109 -37.59 27.78 -21.24
CA ALA A 109 -36.80 26.58 -21.07
C ALA A 109 -35.83 26.68 -19.88
N ASN A 110 -35.37 25.52 -19.42
CA ASN A 110 -34.34 25.41 -18.38
C ASN A 110 -33.24 24.44 -18.83
N ILE A 111 -31.99 24.73 -18.44
CA ILE A 111 -30.87 23.79 -18.55
C ILE A 111 -30.56 23.26 -17.14
N LEU A 112 -30.58 21.95 -17.00
CA LEU A 112 -30.38 21.24 -15.73
C LEU A 112 -29.08 20.41 -15.84
N LEU A 113 -28.07 20.77 -15.06
CA LEU A 113 -26.75 20.16 -15.05
C LEU A 113 -26.64 19.25 -13.81
N TYR A 114 -26.72 17.95 -14.03
CA TYR A 114 -26.52 16.93 -13.00
C TYR A 114 -25.06 16.46 -13.07
N GLY A 115 -24.28 16.79 -12.06
CA GLY A 115 -22.87 16.40 -11.92
C GLY A 115 -22.35 16.83 -10.55
N CYS A 116 -21.40 16.11 -9.97
CA CYS A 116 -20.95 16.43 -8.61
C CYS A 116 -20.41 17.87 -8.51
N ASP A 117 -20.85 18.61 -7.50
CA ASP A 117 -20.27 19.89 -7.07
C ASP A 117 -20.20 21.00 -8.13
N VAL A 118 -20.94 20.89 -9.24
CA VAL A 118 -20.86 21.79 -10.42
C VAL A 118 -21.04 23.26 -10.03
N ALA A 119 -21.97 23.54 -9.10
CA ALA A 119 -22.23 24.87 -8.56
C ALA A 119 -21.64 25.12 -7.17
N SER A 120 -20.82 24.21 -6.64
CA SER A 120 -20.15 24.44 -5.36
C SER A 120 -19.20 25.63 -5.45
N GLY A 121 -18.97 26.34 -4.35
CA GLY A 121 -18.03 27.47 -4.27
C GLY A 121 -18.12 28.48 -5.42
N GLU A 122 -17.00 28.63 -6.13
CA GLU A 122 -16.84 29.50 -7.31
C GLU A 122 -17.55 28.95 -8.56
N GLY A 123 -17.99 27.69 -8.54
CA GLY A 123 -18.81 27.06 -9.57
C GLY A 123 -20.18 27.71 -9.79
N THR A 124 -20.69 28.46 -8.81
CA THR A 124 -21.86 29.33 -9.02
C THR A 124 -21.65 30.33 -10.17
N LYS A 125 -20.42 30.82 -10.39
CA LYS A 125 -20.07 31.72 -11.50
C LYS A 125 -20.13 31.00 -12.85
N PHE A 126 -19.69 29.75 -12.90
CA PHE A 126 -19.80 28.89 -14.08
C PHE A 126 -21.26 28.78 -14.54
N VAL A 127 -22.17 28.46 -13.62
CA VAL A 127 -23.61 28.34 -13.92
C VAL A 127 -24.20 29.69 -14.37
N GLN A 128 -23.81 30.79 -13.72
CA GLN A 128 -24.24 32.14 -14.12
C GLN A 128 -23.74 32.52 -15.51
N GLN A 129 -22.51 32.16 -15.88
CA GLN A 129 -21.95 32.44 -17.21
C GLN A 129 -22.69 31.67 -18.31
N ILE A 130 -22.99 30.38 -18.11
CA ILE A 130 -23.82 29.63 -19.07
C ILE A 130 -25.18 30.32 -19.24
N SER A 131 -25.80 30.74 -18.14
CA SER A 131 -27.08 31.44 -18.19
C SER A 131 -27.00 32.79 -18.93
N GLN A 132 -25.90 33.53 -18.77
CA GLN A 132 -25.66 34.78 -19.49
C GLN A 132 -25.46 34.56 -20.99
N VAL A 133 -24.72 33.52 -21.39
CA VAL A 133 -24.46 33.19 -22.80
C VAL A 133 -25.71 32.65 -23.49
N THR A 134 -26.47 31.79 -22.81
CA THR A 134 -27.66 31.15 -23.39
C THR A 134 -28.91 32.03 -23.29
N GLY A 135 -28.96 32.94 -22.32
CA GLY A 135 -30.18 33.68 -21.96
C GLY A 135 -31.24 32.82 -21.26
N VAL A 136 -30.90 31.59 -20.90
CA VAL A 136 -31.81 30.58 -20.32
C VAL A 136 -31.49 30.38 -18.84
N THR A 137 -32.48 29.99 -18.04
CA THR A 137 -32.24 29.61 -16.63
C THR A 137 -31.43 28.32 -16.58
N VAL A 138 -30.34 28.32 -15.81
CA VAL A 138 -29.46 27.16 -15.61
C VAL A 138 -29.51 26.77 -14.14
N THR A 139 -29.56 25.48 -13.88
CA THR A 139 -29.54 24.88 -12.55
C THR A 139 -28.47 23.82 -12.47
N ALA A 140 -27.84 23.69 -11.31
CA ALA A 140 -26.83 22.66 -11.07
C ALA A 140 -26.74 22.32 -9.57
N SER A 141 -26.23 21.13 -9.28
CA SER A 141 -25.94 20.61 -7.93
C SER A 141 -24.78 21.36 -7.28
N THR A 142 -24.86 21.60 -5.98
CA THR A 142 -23.72 22.08 -5.17
C THR A 142 -22.98 20.97 -4.45
N ASP A 143 -23.56 19.77 -4.43
CA ASP A 143 -23.05 18.60 -3.72
C ASP A 143 -22.78 17.44 -4.68
N LYS A 144 -22.28 16.31 -4.17
CA LYS A 144 -22.17 15.05 -4.91
C LYS A 144 -23.53 14.67 -5.50
N THR A 145 -23.58 14.36 -6.79
CA THR A 145 -24.81 13.91 -7.45
C THR A 145 -24.86 12.39 -7.50
N GLY A 146 -25.95 11.75 -7.05
CA GLY A 146 -26.17 10.31 -7.12
C GLY A 146 -26.64 9.67 -5.81
N CYS A 147 -26.03 8.55 -5.44
CA CYS A 147 -26.42 7.68 -4.33
C CYS A 147 -26.32 8.34 -2.95
N ALA A 148 -27.42 8.33 -2.20
CA ALA A 148 -27.48 8.85 -0.83
C ALA A 148 -26.55 8.12 0.16
N ALA A 149 -26.35 6.81 -0.01
CA ALA A 149 -25.44 6.05 0.85
C ALA A 149 -23.97 6.44 0.66
N LEU A 150 -23.63 7.01 -0.49
CA LEU A 150 -22.29 7.51 -0.83
C LEU A 150 -22.17 9.04 -0.59
N GLY A 151 -23.15 9.63 0.11
CA GLY A 151 -23.21 11.06 0.41
C GLY A 151 -23.66 11.95 -0.75
N GLY A 152 -24.23 11.37 -1.81
CA GLY A 152 -24.80 12.12 -2.93
C GLY A 152 -26.30 12.38 -2.82
N ASN A 153 -26.82 13.29 -3.64
CA ASN A 153 -28.26 13.50 -3.84
C ASN A 153 -28.53 13.82 -5.32
N TRP A 154 -29.78 14.08 -5.70
CA TRP A 154 -30.11 14.50 -7.08
C TRP A 154 -30.68 15.91 -7.15
N ASP A 155 -30.46 16.68 -6.08
CA ASP A 155 -30.94 18.04 -5.96
C ASP A 155 -30.05 18.97 -6.81
N LEU A 156 -30.69 19.99 -7.40
CA LEU A 156 -30.02 21.04 -8.14
C LEU A 156 -30.12 22.32 -7.32
N ASP A 157 -29.24 22.40 -6.32
CA ASP A 157 -29.30 23.35 -5.21
C ASP A 157 -29.15 24.81 -5.65
N PHE A 158 -28.45 25.02 -6.78
CA PHE A 158 -28.22 26.35 -7.33
C PHE A 158 -29.02 26.58 -8.61
N SER A 159 -29.60 27.78 -8.74
CA SER A 159 -30.27 28.26 -9.96
C SER A 159 -29.88 29.69 -10.28
N SER A 160 -29.64 29.98 -11.57
CA SER A 160 -29.45 31.34 -12.07
C SER A 160 -30.74 32.15 -12.17
N GLY A 161 -31.91 31.52 -11.99
CA GLY A 161 -33.22 32.12 -12.26
C GLY A 161 -34.39 31.40 -11.58
N LYS A 162 -35.61 31.62 -12.07
CA LYS A 162 -36.80 30.89 -11.58
C LYS A 162 -36.94 29.58 -12.33
N VAL A 163 -36.96 28.47 -11.60
CA VAL A 163 -37.11 27.13 -12.17
C VAL A 163 -38.59 26.76 -12.33
N ALA A 164 -38.93 26.16 -13.46
CA ALA A 164 -40.20 25.45 -13.65
C ALA A 164 -39.89 23.98 -14.02
N PRO A 165 -39.85 23.03 -13.06
CA PRO A 165 -39.36 21.71 -13.39
C PRO A 165 -40.51 20.77 -13.77
N ALA A 166 -40.45 20.23 -14.98
CA ALA A 166 -40.79 18.84 -15.17
C ALA A 166 -39.48 18.05 -15.09
N LEU A 167 -39.19 17.42 -13.95
CA LEU A 167 -38.03 16.53 -13.82
C LEU A 167 -38.19 15.35 -14.78
N ALA A 168 -37.17 15.09 -15.61
CA ALA A 168 -37.20 14.04 -16.63
C ALA A 168 -37.17 12.62 -16.06
N PHE A 169 -36.73 12.45 -14.81
CA PHE A 169 -36.57 11.16 -14.14
C PHE A 169 -37.71 10.83 -13.18
N TRP A 170 -38.02 9.54 -13.05
CA TRP A 170 -38.81 9.01 -11.93
C TRP A 170 -37.99 9.08 -10.63
N PRO A 171 -38.54 9.63 -9.53
CA PRO A 171 -37.83 9.72 -8.25
C PRO A 171 -37.26 8.37 -7.78
N GLU A 172 -38.01 7.28 -8.00
CA GLU A 172 -37.64 5.94 -7.56
C GLU A 172 -36.36 5.43 -8.23
N VAL A 173 -36.08 5.85 -9.48
CA VAL A 173 -34.84 5.46 -10.18
C VAL A 173 -33.66 6.25 -9.67
N MET A 174 -33.86 7.53 -9.35
CA MET A 174 -32.83 8.39 -8.79
C MET A 174 -32.44 7.92 -7.37
N GLU A 175 -33.44 7.55 -6.55
CA GLU A 175 -33.22 6.96 -5.22
C GLU A 175 -32.54 5.58 -5.28
N ALA A 176 -32.82 4.78 -6.31
CA ALA A 176 -32.23 3.44 -6.49
C ALA A 176 -30.85 3.45 -7.18
N TYR A 177 -30.38 4.60 -7.64
CA TYR A 177 -29.07 4.71 -8.29
C TYR A 177 -27.95 4.57 -7.24
N ASN A 178 -27.07 3.60 -7.44
CA ASN A 178 -26.10 3.16 -6.43
C ASN A 178 -24.70 3.77 -6.57
N SER A 179 -24.50 4.71 -7.51
CA SER A 179 -23.21 5.37 -7.77
C SER A 179 -23.29 6.88 -7.58
N VAL A 180 -22.14 7.56 -7.58
CA VAL A 180 -22.06 9.04 -7.64
C VAL A 180 -21.38 9.47 -8.94
N LEU A 181 -21.69 10.66 -9.44
CA LEU A 181 -21.17 11.19 -10.71
C LEU A 181 -19.74 11.79 -10.54
N ASN A 182 -18.85 11.09 -9.84
CA ASN A 182 -17.45 11.47 -9.54
C ASN A 182 -16.50 10.47 -10.21
N THR A 183 -15.39 10.94 -10.78
CA THR A 183 -14.32 10.06 -11.34
C THR A 183 -13.04 10.13 -10.52
N ALA A 184 -12.84 11.18 -9.71
CA ALA A 184 -11.62 11.29 -8.93
C ALA A 184 -11.58 10.20 -7.85
N PRO A 185 -10.42 9.54 -7.66
CA PRO A 185 -10.28 8.54 -6.62
C PRO A 185 -10.38 9.22 -5.25
N VAL A 186 -10.91 8.50 -4.27
CA VAL A 186 -10.98 8.94 -2.88
C VAL A 186 -9.88 8.23 -2.11
N LEU A 187 -9.08 9.02 -1.40
CA LEU A 187 -8.16 8.48 -0.41
C LEU A 187 -8.94 8.32 0.89
N ASP A 188 -9.26 7.08 1.23
CA ASP A 188 -9.98 6.74 2.45
C ASP A 188 -9.03 6.92 3.63
N SER A 189 -9.33 7.91 4.46
CA SER A 189 -8.42 8.34 5.53
C SER A 189 -8.00 7.16 6.41
N SER A 190 -6.70 6.85 6.37
CA SER A 190 -6.05 6.00 7.35
C SER A 190 -5.25 6.88 8.29
N ASN A 191 -5.10 6.53 9.56
CA ASN A 191 -4.14 7.25 10.41
C ASN A 191 -2.73 7.11 9.80
N ASP A 192 -1.87 8.14 9.90
CA ASP A 192 -0.47 8.20 9.44
C ASP A 192 0.14 6.80 9.13
N LEU A 193 0.37 6.50 7.84
CA LEU A 193 0.94 5.23 7.41
C LEU A 193 2.37 5.08 7.95
N THR A 194 2.67 3.94 8.58
CA THR A 194 4.02 3.65 9.05
C THR A 194 4.68 2.59 8.18
N LEU A 195 5.83 2.95 7.60
CA LEU A 195 6.68 2.07 6.81
C LEU A 195 7.64 1.29 7.72
N PRO A 196 8.15 0.13 7.27
CA PRO A 196 9.12 -0.65 8.04
C PRO A 196 10.33 0.17 8.46
N THR A 197 10.73 0.06 9.72
CA THR A 197 11.93 0.71 10.25
C THR A 197 13.18 0.22 9.51
N ILE A 198 14.08 1.15 9.18
CA ILE A 198 15.37 0.83 8.57
C ILE A 198 16.53 1.31 9.45
N ARG A 199 17.72 0.77 9.22
CA ARG A 199 18.95 1.23 9.87
C ARG A 199 19.61 2.32 9.04
N SER A 200 20.27 3.27 9.70
CA SER A 200 20.97 4.39 9.06
C SER A 200 22.14 3.95 8.17
N ASN A 201 22.64 2.72 8.37
CA ASN A 201 23.68 2.08 7.56
C ASN A 201 23.15 1.00 6.59
N ILE A 202 21.83 0.90 6.37
CA ILE A 202 21.28 -0.10 5.45
C ILE A 202 21.93 0.04 4.07
N SER A 203 22.52 -1.05 3.58
CA SER A 203 23.14 -1.02 2.24
C SER A 203 22.07 -0.81 1.17
N THR A 204 22.40 -0.07 0.11
CA THR A 204 21.49 0.14 -1.03
C THR A 204 21.12 -1.15 -1.75
N ALA A 205 21.94 -2.20 -1.63
CA ALA A 205 21.65 -3.52 -2.17
C ALA A 205 20.61 -4.29 -1.34
N SER A 206 20.56 -4.05 -0.03
CA SER A 206 19.62 -4.71 0.90
C SER A 206 18.31 -3.92 1.07
N ASN A 207 18.33 -2.61 0.81
CA ASN A 207 17.15 -1.76 0.88
C ASN A 207 16.28 -1.93 -0.38
N THR A 208 15.37 -2.90 -0.32
CA THR A 208 14.47 -3.26 -1.43
C THR A 208 13.26 -2.34 -1.56
N GLY A 209 12.97 -1.49 -0.56
CA GLY A 209 11.81 -0.60 -0.57
C GLY A 209 10.45 -1.31 -0.45
N VAL A 210 9.40 -0.50 -0.37
CA VAL A 210 8.00 -0.94 -0.23
C VAL A 210 7.31 -0.85 -1.59
N LEU A 211 6.43 -1.81 -1.91
CA LEU A 211 5.62 -1.75 -3.13
C LEU A 211 4.61 -0.62 -3.02
N VAL A 212 4.36 0.10 -4.11
CA VAL A 212 3.31 1.12 -4.15
C VAL A 212 1.93 0.50 -3.96
N ALA A 213 1.72 -0.73 -4.45
CA ALA A 213 0.49 -1.49 -4.20
C ALA A 213 0.28 -1.79 -2.70
N ASP A 214 1.32 -2.21 -1.98
CA ASP A 214 1.23 -2.43 -0.54
C ASP A 214 1.01 -1.12 0.23
N LEU A 215 1.63 -0.03 -0.24
CA LEU A 215 1.51 1.29 0.37
C LEU A 215 0.08 1.82 0.38
N ILE A 216 -0.68 1.55 -0.69
CA ILE A 216 -2.05 2.07 -0.86
C ILE A 216 -3.13 0.99 -0.76
N LYS A 217 -2.74 -0.20 -0.31
CA LYS A 217 -3.67 -1.31 -0.12
C LYS A 217 -4.79 -0.89 0.82
N ASP A 218 -6.03 -1.04 0.36
CA ASP A 218 -7.25 -0.69 1.10
C ASP A 218 -7.37 0.82 1.47
N LEU A 219 -6.58 1.69 0.84
CA LEU A 219 -6.61 3.15 1.09
C LEU A 219 -7.31 3.97 -0.01
N ILE A 220 -7.61 3.34 -1.15
CA ILE A 220 -8.20 4.04 -2.29
C ILE A 220 -9.52 3.39 -2.64
N SER A 221 -10.60 4.16 -2.51
CA SER A 221 -11.87 3.84 -3.12
C SER A 221 -12.04 4.63 -4.42
N ASP A 222 -12.51 3.93 -5.44
CA ASP A 222 -12.78 4.53 -6.74
C ASP A 222 -14.06 3.93 -7.34
N GLN A 223 -14.84 4.73 -8.06
CA GLN A 223 -16.17 4.36 -8.56
C GLN A 223 -16.15 3.80 -9.99
N ASP A 224 -15.19 4.22 -10.82
CA ASP A 224 -15.03 3.73 -12.19
C ASP A 224 -14.00 2.59 -12.31
N ASN A 225 -13.38 2.20 -11.18
CA ASN A 225 -12.48 1.07 -11.06
C ASN A 225 -11.21 1.21 -11.94
N ASP A 226 -10.79 2.47 -12.16
CA ASP A 226 -9.62 2.81 -12.95
C ASP A 226 -8.29 2.47 -12.23
N ARG A 227 -7.17 2.73 -12.92
CA ARG A 227 -5.84 2.29 -12.48
C ARG A 227 -5.43 3.03 -11.22
N GLN A 228 -5.34 2.33 -10.11
CA GLN A 228 -4.91 2.95 -8.87
C GLN A 228 -3.39 3.16 -8.80
N GLY A 229 -2.99 4.28 -8.20
CA GLY A 229 -1.62 4.66 -7.94
C GLY A 229 -1.54 5.88 -7.04
N ILE A 230 -0.34 6.46 -6.98
CA ILE A 230 -0.04 7.63 -6.17
C ILE A 230 0.59 8.73 -7.02
N ALA A 231 0.27 9.97 -6.69
CA ALA A 231 1.04 11.12 -7.11
C ALA A 231 1.81 11.66 -5.91
N VAL A 232 3.14 11.54 -5.91
CA VAL A 232 3.98 11.99 -4.81
C VAL A 232 4.15 13.50 -4.89
N THR A 233 3.61 14.21 -3.89
CA THR A 233 3.51 15.67 -3.83
C THR A 233 4.43 16.29 -2.78
N GLY A 234 4.98 15.49 -1.87
CA GLY A 234 5.87 15.98 -0.82
C GLY A 234 6.83 14.91 -0.32
N GLN A 235 7.97 15.34 0.23
CA GLN A 235 8.93 14.45 0.89
C GLN A 235 9.74 15.21 1.95
N THR A 236 10.17 14.53 3.01
CA THR A 236 11.03 15.05 4.08
C THR A 236 12.09 14.02 4.47
N GLY A 237 13.04 14.41 5.33
CA GLY A 237 14.08 13.53 5.88
C GLY A 237 15.51 13.89 5.44
N ASN A 238 16.50 13.42 6.20
CA ASN A 238 17.91 13.63 5.90
C ASN A 238 18.48 12.43 5.12
N GLY A 239 18.28 12.46 3.80
CA GLY A 239 18.62 11.36 2.91
C GLY A 239 18.02 11.61 1.53
N THR A 240 17.75 10.55 0.78
CA THR A 240 17.14 10.64 -0.55
C THR A 240 16.02 9.62 -0.68
N TRP A 241 14.82 10.10 -0.99
CA TRP A 241 13.73 9.23 -1.45
C TRP A 241 13.95 8.84 -2.90
N GLN A 242 13.71 7.56 -3.17
CA GLN A 242 13.86 6.96 -4.49
C GLN A 242 12.66 6.10 -4.83
N TYR A 243 12.41 5.96 -6.12
CA TYR A 243 11.46 4.99 -6.64
C TYR A 243 12.12 4.06 -7.66
N SER A 244 11.51 2.91 -7.86
CA SER A 244 11.89 1.94 -8.89
C SER A 244 10.66 1.55 -9.68
N LEU A 245 10.79 1.42 -10.99
CA LEU A 245 9.74 0.94 -11.89
C LEU A 245 9.92 -0.54 -12.25
N ASN A 246 11.01 -1.16 -11.81
CA ASN A 246 11.45 -2.50 -12.19
C ASN A 246 11.85 -3.34 -10.98
N GLY A 247 11.11 -3.23 -9.87
CA GLY A 247 11.27 -4.12 -8.73
C GLY A 247 12.55 -3.91 -7.92
N GLY A 248 13.24 -2.79 -8.11
CA GLY A 248 14.46 -2.44 -7.40
C GLY A 248 15.76 -2.68 -8.15
N ASP A 249 15.72 -3.06 -9.44
CA ASP A 249 16.93 -3.20 -10.27
C ASP A 249 17.58 -1.83 -10.53
N THR A 250 16.76 -0.82 -10.81
CA THR A 250 17.19 0.57 -10.95
C THR A 250 16.36 1.49 -10.08
N TRP A 251 17.03 2.47 -9.48
CA TRP A 251 16.42 3.43 -8.58
C TRP A 251 16.64 4.84 -9.10
N LEU A 252 15.56 5.61 -9.13
CA LEU A 252 15.51 7.00 -9.56
C LEU A 252 15.15 7.87 -8.36
N ASN A 253 15.74 9.06 -8.28
CA ASN A 253 15.40 10.02 -7.22
C ASN A 253 14.09 10.73 -7.60
N PHE A 254 13.23 11.00 -6.60
CA PHE A 254 12.03 11.82 -6.82
C PHE A 254 12.35 13.28 -7.21
N GLY A 255 13.53 13.80 -6.85
CA GLY A 255 13.85 15.21 -7.07
C GLY A 255 12.99 16.11 -6.17
N ALA A 256 12.76 17.37 -6.54
CA ALA A 256 11.84 18.24 -5.81
C ALA A 256 10.40 17.97 -6.29
N VAL A 257 9.55 17.48 -5.39
CA VAL A 257 8.12 17.25 -5.64
C VAL A 257 7.27 18.34 -4.98
N SER A 258 6.13 18.65 -5.60
CA SER A 258 5.13 19.61 -5.11
C SER A 258 3.77 19.31 -5.76
N GLU A 259 2.71 20.00 -5.36
CA GLU A 259 1.40 19.86 -6.01
C GLU A 259 1.44 20.19 -7.51
N THR A 260 2.29 21.10 -7.97
CA THR A 260 2.43 21.46 -9.40
C THR A 260 3.57 20.71 -10.11
N GLY A 261 4.21 19.76 -9.43
CA GLY A 261 5.38 19.04 -9.92
C GLY A 261 5.51 17.67 -9.27
N ALA A 262 4.45 16.87 -9.33
CA ALA A 262 4.39 15.56 -8.73
C ALA A 262 5.05 14.48 -9.61
N THR A 263 5.42 13.36 -8.99
CA THR A 263 5.77 12.12 -9.71
C THR A 263 4.64 11.12 -9.55
N VAL A 264 4.07 10.63 -10.65
CA VAL A 264 3.01 9.63 -10.61
C VAL A 264 3.58 8.22 -10.69
N LEU A 265 3.16 7.38 -9.76
CA LEU A 265 3.56 5.99 -9.62
C LEU A 265 2.32 5.11 -9.59
N ALA A 266 2.23 4.15 -10.49
CA ALA A 266 1.13 3.21 -10.51
C ALA A 266 1.32 2.14 -9.42
N ALA A 267 0.24 1.76 -8.73
CA ALA A 267 0.23 0.54 -7.92
C ALA A 267 0.00 -0.68 -8.80
N SER A 268 -0.99 -0.61 -9.69
CA SER A 268 -1.35 -1.70 -10.59
C SER A 268 -1.24 -1.29 -12.05
N THR A 269 -1.31 -2.25 -12.95
CA THR A 269 -1.48 -2.01 -14.39
C THR A 269 -2.64 -2.88 -14.86
N PRO A 270 -3.77 -2.28 -15.27
CA PRO A 270 -4.88 -3.03 -15.85
C PRO A 270 -4.40 -3.85 -17.03
N LEU A 271 -4.75 -5.14 -17.02
CA LEU A 271 -4.47 -6.07 -18.13
C LEU A 271 -5.44 -5.85 -19.29
N TYR A 272 -6.58 -5.21 -19.02
CA TYR A 272 -7.63 -4.95 -20.00
C TYR A 272 -8.35 -3.63 -19.67
N LYS A 273 -8.48 -2.72 -20.65
CA LYS A 273 -9.10 -1.39 -20.51
C LYS A 273 -10.60 -1.35 -20.86
N GLY A 274 -11.34 -2.41 -20.53
CA GLY A 274 -12.80 -2.47 -20.69
C GLY A 274 -13.45 -3.49 -19.76
N SER A 275 -14.78 -3.49 -19.62
CA SER A 275 -15.47 -4.74 -19.29
C SER A 275 -15.31 -5.66 -20.51
N LEU A 276 -15.30 -6.99 -20.34
CA LEU A 276 -15.41 -7.94 -21.46
C LEU A 276 -16.79 -7.84 -22.17
N GLY A 277 -17.33 -6.62 -22.33
CA GLY A 277 -18.63 -6.23 -22.85
C GLY A 277 -18.76 -6.30 -24.38
N GLY A 278 -17.89 -7.06 -25.03
CA GLY A 278 -18.15 -7.65 -26.32
C GLY A 278 -17.79 -9.12 -26.20
N GLU A 279 -18.79 -9.99 -26.28
CA GLU A 279 -18.65 -11.41 -25.95
C GLU A 279 -17.42 -12.05 -26.60
N PRO A 280 -16.50 -12.63 -25.81
CA PRO A 280 -15.82 -13.83 -26.26
C PRO A 280 -16.87 -14.93 -26.18
N ASP A 281 -17.51 -15.28 -27.29
CA ASP A 281 -18.46 -16.38 -27.39
C ASP A 281 -17.75 -17.77 -27.34
N LYS A 282 -16.44 -17.81 -26.98
CA LYS A 282 -15.55 -18.99 -26.98
C LYS A 282 -14.38 -18.84 -25.99
N GLN A 283 -13.84 -19.99 -25.51
CA GLN A 283 -12.56 -20.07 -24.77
C GLN A 283 -11.41 -19.37 -25.55
N GLY A 284 -10.59 -18.57 -24.86
CA GLY A 284 -9.53 -17.75 -25.46
C GLY A 284 -8.24 -17.71 -24.64
N TRP A 285 -7.11 -17.45 -25.32
CA TRP A 285 -5.78 -17.34 -24.74
C TRP A 285 -5.34 -15.88 -24.67
N PHE A 286 -4.80 -15.46 -23.52
CA PHE A 286 -4.23 -14.12 -23.33
C PHE A 286 -2.72 -14.22 -23.10
N GLN A 287 -1.93 -13.54 -23.93
CA GLN A 287 -0.48 -13.42 -23.79
C GLN A 287 -0.10 -11.96 -23.46
N PHE A 288 0.90 -11.79 -22.59
CA PHE A 288 1.40 -10.49 -22.18
C PHE A 288 2.87 -10.26 -22.59
N GLY A 289 3.17 -9.06 -23.10
CA GLY A 289 4.53 -8.67 -23.52
C GLY A 289 4.86 -9.00 -24.99
N SER A 290 6.01 -8.49 -25.48
CA SER A 290 6.29 -8.52 -26.92
C SER A 290 6.52 -9.94 -27.45
N ALA A 291 5.63 -10.40 -28.35
CA ALA A 291 6.04 -11.29 -29.42
C ALA A 291 6.85 -10.48 -30.44
N ALA A 292 7.88 -11.08 -31.06
CA ALA A 292 8.54 -10.45 -32.20
C ALA A 292 7.47 -10.03 -33.24
N TYR A 293 7.39 -8.72 -33.48
CA TYR A 293 6.51 -8.00 -34.41
C TYR A 293 5.91 -8.86 -35.55
N ASN A 294 4.57 -8.89 -35.64
CA ASN A 294 3.88 -9.37 -36.85
C ASN A 294 2.95 -8.25 -37.39
N PRO A 295 3.25 -7.64 -38.56
CA PRO A 295 2.64 -6.39 -39.02
C PRO A 295 1.18 -6.43 -39.50
N ASP A 296 0.45 -7.53 -39.35
CA ASP A 296 -0.83 -7.73 -40.06
C ASP A 296 -2.11 -7.65 -39.19
N LEU A 297 -2.16 -6.75 -38.21
CA LEU A 297 -3.42 -6.45 -37.50
C LEU A 297 -4.09 -5.18 -38.04
N ASN A 298 -4.67 -5.34 -39.22
CA ASN A 298 -5.69 -4.44 -39.74
C ASN A 298 -6.88 -5.27 -40.23
N ARG A 299 -7.62 -5.92 -39.32
CA ARG A 299 -8.91 -6.55 -39.62
C ARG A 299 -9.89 -6.41 -38.47
N THR A 300 -11.04 -5.82 -38.79
CA THR A 300 -12.33 -6.11 -38.16
C THR A 300 -12.58 -7.61 -38.29
N PHE A 301 -12.89 -8.32 -37.20
CA PHE A 301 -13.11 -9.78 -37.23
C PHE A 301 -14.61 -10.12 -37.25
N PRO A 302 -15.10 -10.81 -38.30
CA PRO A 302 -16.40 -11.47 -38.30
C PRO A 302 -16.28 -13.01 -38.19
N PHE A 303 -17.37 -13.64 -37.71
CA PHE A 303 -17.92 -15.00 -37.99
C PHE A 303 -18.01 -16.04 -36.85
N GLY A 304 -19.26 -16.39 -36.49
CA GLY A 304 -19.85 -17.70 -36.85
C GLY A 304 -20.40 -18.61 -35.73
N GLY A 305 -21.74 -18.58 -35.54
CA GLY A 305 -22.62 -19.73 -35.24
C GLY A 305 -22.90 -20.13 -33.78
N GLY A 306 -23.91 -19.52 -33.15
CA GLY A 306 -24.52 -19.92 -31.86
C GLY A 306 -25.54 -18.86 -31.39
N ILE A 307 -26.61 -19.25 -30.69
CA ILE A 307 -27.72 -18.34 -30.30
C ILE A 307 -27.31 -17.48 -29.09
N GLN A 308 -27.48 -16.17 -29.21
CA GLN A 308 -27.18 -15.16 -28.18
C GLN A 308 -28.36 -14.94 -27.23
N THR A 309 -28.09 -14.80 -25.93
CA THR A 309 -28.97 -14.10 -24.98
C THR A 309 -28.14 -13.21 -24.07
N ALA A 310 -28.22 -11.89 -24.31
CA ALA A 310 -27.58 -10.88 -23.48
C ALA A 310 -28.34 -10.69 -22.16
N THR A 311 -27.61 -10.64 -21.04
CA THR A 311 -28.15 -10.19 -19.74
C THR A 311 -27.24 -9.10 -19.15
N VAL A 312 -27.84 -8.23 -18.33
CA VAL A 312 -27.22 -7.04 -17.71
C VAL A 312 -26.20 -7.45 -16.64
N GLY A 313 -24.97 -6.90 -16.67
CA GLY A 313 -24.06 -6.89 -15.51
C GLY A 313 -22.82 -7.80 -15.54
N GLY A 314 -22.52 -8.50 -16.64
CA GLY A 314 -21.34 -9.37 -16.76
C GLY A 314 -21.25 -10.03 -18.15
N THR A 315 -20.15 -10.75 -18.41
CA THR A 315 -19.92 -11.50 -19.65
C THR A 315 -20.17 -12.99 -19.42
N ASN A 316 -21.00 -13.64 -20.23
CA ASN A 316 -21.18 -15.10 -20.16
C ASN A 316 -20.25 -15.80 -21.17
N LEU A 317 -19.44 -16.74 -20.71
CA LEU A 317 -18.65 -17.65 -21.57
C LEU A 317 -19.42 -18.96 -21.76
N VAL A 318 -20.14 -19.12 -22.88
CA VAL A 318 -20.87 -20.37 -23.19
C VAL A 318 -20.14 -21.15 -24.28
N THR A 319 -19.75 -22.41 -24.03
CA THR A 319 -19.16 -23.28 -25.06
C THR A 319 -20.19 -24.34 -25.47
N THR A 320 -20.48 -24.52 -26.75
CA THR A 320 -21.52 -25.48 -27.21
C THR A 320 -20.97 -26.67 -28.01
N ARG A 321 -19.74 -27.15 -27.74
CA ARG A 321 -19.15 -28.22 -28.56
C ARG A 321 -18.65 -29.44 -27.78
N LEU A 322 -19.28 -30.59 -28.07
CA LEU A 322 -18.85 -31.94 -27.73
C LEU A 322 -17.48 -32.26 -28.39
N GLY A 323 -16.43 -32.47 -27.60
CA GLY A 323 -15.10 -32.91 -28.08
C GLY A 323 -14.29 -33.59 -26.97
N PHE A 324 -13.55 -34.66 -27.28
CA PHE A 324 -12.92 -35.60 -26.33
C PHE A 324 -11.87 -35.00 -25.36
N ALA A 325 -11.72 -35.66 -24.20
CA ALA A 325 -11.01 -35.17 -23.01
C ALA A 325 -9.50 -35.26 -23.21
N GLY A 326 -8.82 -34.16 -22.90
CA GLY A 326 -7.38 -33.99 -23.05
C GLY A 326 -7.05 -32.57 -23.45
N TYR A 327 -5.77 -32.20 -23.40
CA TYR A 327 -5.16 -30.96 -23.87
C TYR A 327 -5.48 -30.62 -25.35
N SER A 328 -6.71 -30.71 -25.85
CA SER A 328 -7.01 -30.76 -27.29
C SER A 328 -8.13 -29.81 -27.75
N ASN A 329 -8.74 -29.06 -26.83
CA ASN A 329 -9.64 -27.96 -27.18
C ASN A 329 -8.91 -26.61 -27.34
N TYR A 330 -7.58 -26.66 -27.56
CA TYR A 330 -6.79 -25.52 -28.01
C TYR A 330 -7.29 -25.11 -29.40
N ASN A 331 -8.20 -24.13 -29.47
CA ASN A 331 -8.55 -23.51 -30.75
C ASN A 331 -7.26 -23.04 -31.43
N ALA A 332 -7.14 -23.27 -32.74
CA ALA A 332 -5.95 -23.03 -33.55
C ALA A 332 -5.58 -21.54 -33.76
N ILE A 333 -5.86 -20.69 -32.79
CA ILE A 333 -5.70 -19.24 -32.84
C ILE A 333 -4.55 -18.85 -31.90
N GLN A 334 -3.66 -17.98 -32.36
CA GLN A 334 -2.57 -17.43 -31.55
C GLN A 334 -3.14 -16.66 -30.34
N PRO A 335 -2.43 -16.61 -29.21
CA PRO A 335 -2.83 -15.79 -28.08
C PRO A 335 -3.06 -14.33 -28.46
N ILE A 336 -4.05 -13.70 -27.82
CA ILE A 336 -4.32 -12.28 -27.99
C ILE A 336 -3.33 -11.50 -27.13
N LEU A 337 -2.62 -10.58 -27.76
CA LEU A 337 -1.71 -9.67 -27.08
C LEU A 337 -2.50 -8.50 -26.51
N LEU A 338 -2.58 -8.42 -25.18
CA LEU A 338 -3.41 -7.43 -24.50
C LEU A 338 -2.71 -6.08 -24.29
N ASN A 339 -1.39 -6.08 -24.10
CA ASN A 339 -0.60 -4.85 -23.92
C ASN A 339 0.90 -5.08 -24.18
N ASP A 340 1.49 -4.31 -25.10
CA ASP A 340 2.92 -4.36 -25.44
C ASP A 340 3.82 -3.76 -24.34
N ALA A 341 3.26 -2.92 -23.45
CA ALA A 341 3.97 -2.26 -22.35
C ALA A 341 4.04 -3.11 -21.07
N PHE A 342 3.65 -4.38 -21.13
CA PHE A 342 3.56 -5.25 -19.97
C PHE A 342 4.96 -5.67 -19.44
N PRO A 343 5.23 -5.55 -18.13
CA PRO A 343 6.53 -5.90 -17.57
C PRO A 343 6.77 -7.41 -17.53
N VAL A 344 8.04 -7.80 -17.38
CA VAL A 344 8.49 -9.19 -17.29
C VAL A 344 8.09 -9.80 -15.94
N LEU A 345 7.37 -10.94 -15.92
CA LEU A 345 6.97 -11.63 -14.69
C LEU A 345 8.15 -12.38 -14.04
N ASN A 346 8.98 -11.66 -13.30
CA ASN A 346 10.17 -12.20 -12.62
C ASN A 346 9.83 -12.70 -11.21
N ARG A 347 9.82 -14.03 -11.03
CA ARG A 347 9.49 -14.65 -9.73
C ARG A 347 10.41 -14.23 -8.59
N ASN A 348 11.69 -13.95 -8.85
CA ASN A 348 12.65 -13.56 -7.81
C ASN A 348 12.38 -12.15 -7.27
N GLN A 349 11.80 -11.26 -8.09
CA GLN A 349 11.39 -9.91 -7.69
C GLN A 349 10.03 -9.92 -6.98
N GLY A 350 9.27 -10.98 -7.19
CA GLY A 350 7.89 -11.13 -6.80
C GLY A 350 6.95 -10.27 -7.64
N PHE A 351 5.69 -10.67 -7.72
CA PHE A 351 4.60 -9.91 -8.34
C PHE A 351 3.25 -10.45 -7.86
N THR A 352 2.20 -9.64 -7.95
CA THR A 352 0.83 -10.06 -7.64
C THR A 352 -0.06 -9.85 -8.86
N LEU A 353 -0.74 -10.91 -9.28
CA LEU A 353 -1.80 -10.88 -10.27
C LEU A 353 -3.14 -10.81 -9.53
N SER A 354 -3.96 -9.81 -9.86
CA SER A 354 -5.23 -9.59 -9.21
C SER A 354 -6.39 -9.67 -10.22
N PHE A 355 -7.53 -10.24 -9.82
CA PHE A 355 -8.72 -10.38 -10.67
C PHE A 355 -9.98 -10.61 -9.83
N ASP A 356 -11.15 -10.18 -10.29
CA ASP A 356 -12.42 -10.46 -9.61
C ASP A 356 -13.16 -11.58 -10.33
N LEU A 357 -13.61 -12.57 -9.57
CA LEU A 357 -14.22 -13.77 -10.10
C LEU A 357 -15.50 -14.12 -9.34
N LYS A 358 -16.53 -14.51 -10.11
CA LYS A 358 -17.74 -15.19 -9.61
C LYS A 358 -18.14 -16.30 -10.56
N ILE A 359 -18.39 -17.50 -10.05
CA ILE A 359 -19.01 -18.59 -10.82
C ILE A 359 -20.53 -18.48 -10.70
N ASN A 360 -21.21 -18.16 -11.80
CA ASN A 360 -22.66 -17.99 -11.84
C ASN A 360 -23.41 -19.32 -11.91
N SER A 361 -22.89 -20.29 -12.67
CA SER A 361 -23.45 -21.65 -12.73
C SER A 361 -22.47 -22.66 -13.32
N GLU A 362 -22.60 -23.92 -12.92
CA GLU A 362 -21.90 -25.08 -13.49
C GLU A 362 -22.94 -26.12 -13.93
N LEU A 363 -22.85 -26.63 -15.16
CA LEU A 363 -23.92 -27.46 -15.75
C LEU A 363 -23.80 -28.98 -15.47
N ASN A 364 -22.74 -29.48 -14.81
CA ASN A 364 -22.59 -30.92 -14.56
C ASN A 364 -21.74 -31.26 -13.32
N GLU A 365 -22.30 -32.08 -12.40
CA GLU A 365 -21.61 -32.54 -11.18
C GLU A 365 -20.51 -33.58 -11.45
N ASN A 366 -20.58 -34.32 -12.58
CA ASN A 366 -19.62 -35.37 -12.95
C ASN A 366 -18.50 -34.87 -13.89
N ASP A 367 -18.64 -33.65 -14.41
CA ASP A 367 -17.72 -32.99 -15.34
C ASP A 367 -17.77 -31.50 -14.96
N ARG A 368 -17.07 -31.11 -13.90
CA ARG A 368 -17.18 -29.76 -13.31
C ARG A 368 -16.54 -28.74 -14.25
N ALA A 369 -17.31 -27.73 -14.65
CA ALA A 369 -16.83 -26.61 -15.44
C ALA A 369 -16.24 -25.56 -14.50
N GLY A 370 -14.94 -25.33 -14.56
CA GLY A 370 -14.26 -24.32 -13.74
C GLY A 370 -13.77 -23.10 -14.50
N PHE A 371 -13.16 -22.20 -13.75
CA PHE A 371 -12.28 -21.16 -14.25
C PHE A 371 -10.84 -21.49 -13.84
N SER A 372 -9.86 -21.36 -14.73
CA SER A 372 -8.46 -21.58 -14.39
C SER A 372 -7.63 -20.33 -14.60
N VAL A 373 -6.54 -20.18 -13.85
CA VAL A 373 -5.51 -19.17 -14.02
C VAL A 373 -4.16 -19.87 -14.10
N LEU A 374 -3.53 -19.79 -15.28
CA LEU A 374 -2.14 -20.21 -15.48
C LEU A 374 -1.23 -18.99 -15.38
N VAL A 375 -0.09 -19.11 -14.69
CA VAL A 375 0.98 -18.11 -14.69
C VAL A 375 2.30 -18.79 -14.99
N VAL A 376 2.99 -18.34 -16.05
CA VAL A 376 4.31 -18.83 -16.46
C VAL A 376 5.36 -17.76 -16.19
N THR A 377 6.44 -18.13 -15.49
CA THR A 377 7.52 -17.20 -15.15
C THR A 377 8.31 -16.81 -16.38
N SER A 378 8.90 -15.62 -16.36
CA SER A 378 9.56 -15.03 -17.53
C SER A 378 10.73 -15.84 -18.09
N ASP A 379 11.42 -16.61 -17.25
CA ASP A 379 12.51 -17.50 -17.63
C ASP A 379 12.03 -18.86 -18.18
N LYS A 380 10.71 -19.09 -18.22
CA LYS A 380 10.05 -20.30 -18.73
C LYS A 380 10.40 -21.58 -17.96
N THR A 381 10.92 -21.46 -16.74
CA THR A 381 11.30 -22.64 -15.95
C THR A 381 10.20 -23.08 -15.00
N LYS A 382 9.37 -22.15 -14.53
CA LYS A 382 8.34 -22.40 -13.52
C LYS A 382 6.96 -21.91 -13.97
N ALA A 383 5.91 -22.58 -13.52
CA ALA A 383 4.54 -22.12 -13.69
C ALA A 383 3.63 -22.59 -12.55
N ILE A 384 2.44 -21.99 -12.46
CA ILE A 384 1.35 -22.44 -11.58
C ILE A 384 0.02 -22.35 -12.33
N GLU A 385 -0.79 -23.40 -12.22
CA GLU A 385 -2.17 -23.43 -12.70
C GLU A 385 -3.09 -23.60 -11.50
N LEU A 386 -3.98 -22.63 -11.29
CA LEU A 386 -5.04 -22.66 -10.29
C LEU A 386 -6.38 -22.89 -10.96
N GLY A 387 -7.18 -23.82 -10.45
CA GLY A 387 -8.56 -24.04 -10.87
C GLY A 387 -9.55 -23.56 -9.79
N PHE A 388 -10.65 -22.98 -10.24
CA PHE A 388 -11.74 -22.46 -9.45
C PHE A 388 -13.03 -23.19 -9.87
N TRP A 389 -13.68 -23.81 -8.90
CA TRP A 389 -14.99 -24.44 -9.01
C TRP A 389 -15.96 -23.78 -8.03
N SER A 390 -17.24 -24.10 -8.17
CA SER A 390 -18.33 -23.57 -7.36
C SER A 390 -18.10 -23.70 -5.85
N ASP A 391 -17.45 -24.78 -5.40
CA ASP A 391 -17.26 -25.13 -3.99
C ASP A 391 -15.78 -25.34 -3.57
N GLU A 392 -14.83 -25.14 -4.48
CA GLU A 392 -13.43 -25.48 -4.29
C GLU A 392 -12.47 -24.66 -5.17
N ILE A 393 -11.30 -24.33 -4.62
CA ILE A 393 -10.16 -23.79 -5.37
C ILE A 393 -8.98 -24.74 -5.20
N TRP A 394 -8.25 -25.02 -6.27
CA TRP A 394 -7.17 -26.00 -6.27
C TRP A 394 -6.00 -25.61 -7.16
N ALA A 395 -4.84 -26.21 -6.93
CA ALA A 395 -3.66 -26.12 -7.80
C ALA A 395 -3.37 -27.44 -8.52
N GLN A 396 -2.87 -27.39 -9.76
CA GLN A 396 -2.61 -28.59 -10.58
C GLN A 396 -1.40 -29.40 -10.12
N THR A 397 -1.47 -30.72 -9.92
CA THR A 397 -0.33 -31.60 -9.52
C THR A 397 0.90 -31.57 -10.45
N GLU A 398 2.07 -31.95 -9.92
CA GLU A 398 3.33 -32.03 -10.67
C GLU A 398 3.23 -33.15 -11.73
N PRO A 399 4.02 -33.10 -12.81
CA PRO A 399 4.07 -34.16 -13.82
C PRO A 399 4.28 -35.57 -13.23
N PRO A 400 3.80 -36.65 -13.89
CA PRO A 400 3.31 -36.70 -15.28
C PRO A 400 1.78 -36.62 -15.43
N GLU A 401 1.02 -36.75 -14.33
CA GLU A 401 -0.43 -36.70 -14.33
C GLU A 401 -0.87 -35.29 -13.93
N PHE A 402 -1.21 -34.48 -14.93
CA PHE A 402 -1.72 -33.12 -14.74
C PHE A 402 -3.16 -33.17 -14.23
N THR A 403 -3.32 -33.40 -12.93
CA THR A 403 -4.61 -33.53 -12.25
C THR A 403 -4.77 -32.44 -11.18
N ARG A 404 -5.96 -32.32 -10.61
CA ARG A 404 -6.17 -31.46 -9.44
C ARG A 404 -5.39 -32.00 -8.24
N SER A 405 -4.72 -31.13 -7.49
CA SER A 405 -4.02 -31.50 -6.25
C SER A 405 -5.00 -31.76 -5.11
N GLU A 406 -4.83 -32.89 -4.42
CA GLU A 406 -5.57 -33.18 -3.18
C GLU A 406 -4.99 -32.47 -1.95
N THR A 407 -3.75 -31.98 -2.03
CA THR A 407 -3.03 -31.34 -0.91
C THR A 407 -2.93 -29.82 -1.04
N GLU A 408 -3.04 -29.30 -2.25
CA GLU A 408 -3.09 -27.86 -2.55
C GLU A 408 -4.48 -27.52 -3.06
N GLN A 409 -5.48 -27.65 -2.18
CA GLN A 409 -6.88 -27.30 -2.43
C GLN A 409 -7.52 -26.71 -1.17
N VAL A 410 -8.54 -25.88 -1.35
CA VAL A 410 -9.34 -25.27 -0.30
C VAL A 410 -10.81 -25.28 -0.69
N SER A 411 -11.68 -25.70 0.23
CA SER A 411 -13.13 -25.60 0.03
C SER A 411 -13.55 -24.14 0.18
N ARG A 412 -14.16 -23.57 -0.86
CA ARG A 412 -14.58 -22.17 -0.91
C ARG A 412 -15.74 -22.01 -1.88
N ASP A 413 -16.81 -21.36 -1.41
CA ASP A 413 -17.94 -21.01 -2.27
C ASP A 413 -17.58 -19.83 -3.17
N THR A 414 -17.57 -20.04 -4.48
CA THR A 414 -17.25 -19.02 -5.48
C THR A 414 -18.49 -18.47 -6.19
N THR A 415 -19.70 -18.82 -5.71
CA THR A 415 -20.98 -18.56 -6.39
C THR A 415 -21.82 -17.44 -5.78
N THR A 416 -21.51 -17.02 -4.56
CA THR A 416 -22.32 -16.05 -3.81
C THR A 416 -22.14 -14.63 -4.34
N GLU A 417 -20.90 -14.15 -4.40
CA GLU A 417 -20.54 -12.77 -4.72
C GLU A 417 -19.34 -12.68 -5.66
N LEU A 418 -19.16 -11.51 -6.28
CA LEU A 418 -17.97 -11.21 -7.06
C LEU A 418 -16.82 -10.92 -6.10
N THR A 419 -15.83 -11.81 -6.07
CA THR A 419 -14.74 -11.75 -5.10
C THR A 419 -13.43 -11.40 -5.80
N ARG A 420 -12.71 -10.42 -5.23
CA ARG A 420 -11.33 -10.10 -5.61
C ARG A 420 -10.38 -11.20 -5.13
N TYR A 421 -9.51 -11.66 -6.02
CA TYR A 421 -8.43 -12.60 -5.71
C TYR A 421 -7.08 -11.98 -6.06
N ASP A 422 -6.12 -12.13 -5.14
CA ASP A 422 -4.73 -11.69 -5.31
C ASP A 422 -3.80 -12.92 -5.29
N LEU A 423 -3.24 -13.27 -6.45
CA LEU A 423 -2.24 -14.32 -6.61
C LEU A 423 -0.83 -13.71 -6.56
N THR A 424 -0.18 -13.81 -5.40
CA THR A 424 1.19 -13.37 -5.19
C THR A 424 2.17 -14.50 -5.49
N ILE A 425 3.18 -14.20 -6.30
CA ILE A 425 4.30 -15.09 -6.58
C ILE A 425 5.57 -14.45 -6.06
N LYS A 426 6.40 -15.20 -5.34
CA LYS A 426 7.72 -14.77 -4.86
C LYS A 426 8.66 -15.95 -4.72
N GLY A 427 9.85 -15.84 -5.30
CA GLY A 427 10.76 -16.97 -5.46
C GLY A 427 10.05 -18.14 -6.14
N ASP A 428 10.22 -19.34 -5.60
CA ASP A 428 9.58 -20.57 -6.11
C ASP A 428 8.24 -20.88 -5.40
N THR A 429 7.58 -19.87 -4.83
CA THR A 429 6.32 -20.05 -4.07
C THR A 429 5.21 -19.13 -4.58
N TYR A 430 3.96 -19.55 -4.35
CA TYR A 430 2.77 -18.76 -4.58
C TYR A 430 1.86 -18.72 -3.34
N SER A 431 1.11 -17.63 -3.21
CA SER A 431 0.06 -17.43 -2.20
C SER A 431 -1.15 -16.78 -2.87
N LEU A 432 -2.33 -17.35 -2.69
CA LEU A 432 -3.60 -16.80 -3.14
C LEU A 432 -4.34 -16.20 -1.94
N PHE A 433 -4.80 -14.96 -2.06
CA PHE A 433 -5.65 -14.28 -1.10
C PHE A 433 -7.00 -13.97 -1.72
N ALA A 434 -8.04 -13.90 -0.89
CA ALA A 434 -9.33 -13.35 -1.26
C ALA A 434 -9.54 -11.99 -0.58
N ALA A 435 -10.41 -11.15 -1.15
CA ALA A 435 -10.74 -9.82 -0.65
C ALA A 435 -10.97 -9.82 0.88
N GLY A 436 -10.26 -8.94 1.59
CA GLY A 436 -10.41 -8.77 3.05
C GLY A 436 -9.75 -9.85 3.92
N GLU A 437 -9.01 -10.80 3.34
CA GLU A 437 -8.30 -11.84 4.11
C GLU A 437 -6.81 -11.51 4.29
N GLU A 438 -6.34 -11.53 5.53
CA GLU A 438 -4.91 -11.34 5.86
C GLU A 438 -4.07 -12.62 5.65
N THR A 439 -4.71 -13.78 5.69
CA THR A 439 -4.06 -15.09 5.49
C THR A 439 -4.35 -15.63 4.11
N ALA A 440 -3.33 -16.20 3.47
CA ALA A 440 -3.52 -16.85 2.17
C ALA A 440 -4.45 -18.06 2.30
N ILE A 441 -5.43 -18.13 1.40
CA ILE A 441 -6.42 -19.23 1.33
C ILE A 441 -5.84 -20.47 0.67
N LEU A 442 -4.79 -20.29 -0.14
CA LEU A 442 -4.06 -21.36 -0.77
C LEU A 442 -2.59 -20.93 -0.94
N THR A 443 -1.66 -21.84 -0.65
CA THR A 443 -0.22 -21.62 -0.81
C THR A 443 0.45 -22.87 -1.34
N GLY A 444 1.51 -22.71 -2.12
CA GLY A 444 2.29 -23.86 -2.60
C GLY A 444 3.57 -23.45 -3.32
N SER A 445 4.18 -24.42 -3.98
CA SER A 445 5.38 -24.20 -4.79
C SER A 445 5.03 -24.02 -6.26
N LEU A 446 5.78 -23.16 -6.94
CA LEU A 446 5.77 -23.11 -8.40
C LEU A 446 6.38 -24.40 -8.95
N ARG A 447 5.83 -24.87 -10.05
CA ARG A 447 6.09 -26.22 -10.57
C ARG A 447 7.12 -26.17 -11.68
N ASP A 448 7.92 -27.23 -11.81
CA ASP A 448 8.97 -27.29 -12.82
C ASP A 448 8.43 -27.80 -14.17
N TYR A 449 8.40 -26.91 -15.16
CA TYR A 449 7.93 -27.26 -16.50
C TYR A 449 9.07 -27.39 -17.52
N THR A 450 10.34 -27.32 -17.09
CA THR A 450 11.50 -27.51 -17.99
C THR A 450 11.62 -28.94 -18.53
N THR A 451 10.94 -29.89 -17.90
CA THR A 451 11.00 -31.34 -18.20
C THR A 451 9.72 -31.89 -18.80
N PHE A 452 8.80 -31.02 -19.24
CA PHE A 452 7.54 -31.42 -19.86
C PHE A 452 7.82 -32.28 -21.10
N ASP A 453 7.70 -33.60 -20.95
CA ASP A 453 7.89 -34.57 -22.03
C ASP A 453 6.64 -34.54 -22.90
N GLU A 454 6.79 -34.23 -24.20
CA GLU A 454 5.72 -34.12 -25.20
C GLU A 454 5.05 -35.48 -25.49
N LEU A 455 4.49 -36.14 -24.48
CA LEU A 455 3.85 -37.43 -24.66
C LEU A 455 2.45 -37.23 -25.31
N VAL A 456 2.49 -37.31 -26.65
CA VAL A 456 1.49 -37.92 -27.55
C VAL A 456 0.41 -36.99 -28.15
N PHE A 457 0.49 -35.66 -28.03
CA PHE A 457 -0.37 -34.77 -28.84
C PHE A 457 0.38 -33.55 -29.37
N THR A 458 0.38 -33.37 -30.69
CA THR A 458 0.84 -32.12 -31.33
C THR A 458 -0.15 -31.01 -31.02
N LEU A 459 0.07 -30.29 -29.93
CA LEU A 459 -0.56 -29.00 -29.71
C LEU A 459 -0.14 -28.04 -30.83
N PRO A 460 -1.05 -27.17 -31.32
CA PRO A 460 -0.65 -26.09 -32.23
C PRO A 460 0.28 -25.06 -31.55
N TYR A 461 0.37 -25.07 -30.21
CA TYR A 461 1.15 -24.16 -29.38
C TYR A 461 1.35 -24.71 -27.95
N ASN A 462 2.56 -24.63 -27.39
CA ASN A 462 2.86 -25.01 -25.99
C ASN A 462 2.69 -23.80 -25.05
N PRO A 463 1.68 -23.78 -24.16
CA PRO A 463 1.44 -22.64 -23.27
C PRO A 463 2.55 -22.43 -22.22
N TYR A 464 3.27 -23.47 -21.81
CA TYR A 464 4.32 -23.39 -20.79
C TYR A 464 5.65 -22.85 -21.33
N GLU A 465 5.82 -22.80 -22.65
CA GLU A 465 6.99 -22.20 -23.30
C GLU A 465 6.86 -20.68 -23.46
N GLN A 466 5.74 -20.10 -23.02
CA GLN A 466 5.36 -18.75 -23.37
C GLN A 466 5.21 -17.93 -22.09
N PRO A 467 6.17 -17.04 -21.83
CA PRO A 467 6.23 -16.30 -20.58
C PRO A 467 5.04 -15.33 -20.53
N ASN A 468 4.55 -15.08 -19.32
CA ASN A 468 3.43 -14.18 -19.09
C ASN A 468 2.19 -14.60 -19.92
N LEU A 469 1.77 -15.85 -19.78
CA LEU A 469 0.54 -16.37 -20.38
C LEU A 469 -0.49 -16.59 -19.27
N ILE A 470 -1.71 -16.04 -19.43
CA ILE A 470 -2.88 -16.38 -18.61
C ILE A 470 -3.89 -17.09 -19.49
N PHE A 471 -4.21 -18.34 -19.15
CA PHE A 471 -5.27 -19.11 -19.76
C PHE A 471 -6.53 -19.04 -18.90
N LEU A 472 -7.69 -18.82 -19.53
CA LEU A 472 -8.99 -18.84 -18.88
C LEU A 472 -9.83 -19.95 -19.52
N GLY A 473 -9.94 -21.10 -18.87
CA GLY A 473 -10.79 -22.20 -19.35
C GLY A 473 -10.65 -23.51 -18.59
N ASP A 474 -11.63 -24.39 -18.79
CA ASP A 474 -11.68 -25.74 -18.23
C ASP A 474 -11.22 -26.81 -19.24
N ARG A 475 -10.76 -27.95 -18.70
CA ARG A 475 -10.16 -29.10 -19.38
C ARG A 475 -11.16 -30.19 -19.77
N THR A 476 -12.46 -29.97 -19.61
CA THR A 476 -13.43 -31.04 -19.83
C THR A 476 -14.28 -30.86 -21.09
N THR A 477 -14.91 -31.97 -21.49
CA THR A 477 -15.44 -32.17 -22.85
C THR A 477 -16.84 -31.66 -23.06
N ASN A 478 -17.57 -31.47 -21.96
CA ASN A 478 -18.98 -31.14 -21.94
C ASN A 478 -19.34 -30.18 -20.80
N ALA A 479 -18.36 -29.63 -20.08
CA ALA A 479 -18.65 -28.74 -18.96
C ALA A 479 -18.71 -27.29 -19.43
N GLU A 480 -19.81 -26.65 -19.06
CA GLU A 480 -20.11 -25.25 -19.30
C GLU A 480 -20.21 -24.55 -17.95
N ALA A 481 -19.42 -23.48 -17.78
CA ALA A 481 -19.47 -22.59 -16.63
C ALA A 481 -19.85 -21.19 -17.10
N ASP A 482 -20.87 -20.62 -16.47
CA ASP A 482 -21.14 -19.20 -16.56
C ASP A 482 -20.32 -18.49 -15.48
N VAL A 483 -19.48 -17.52 -15.86
CA VAL A 483 -18.49 -16.89 -14.98
C VAL A 483 -18.49 -15.39 -15.23
N THR A 484 -18.53 -14.60 -14.15
CA THR A 484 -18.22 -13.17 -14.21
C THR A 484 -16.75 -12.97 -13.84
N LEU A 485 -16.00 -12.29 -14.73
CA LEU A 485 -14.60 -11.91 -14.53
C LEU A 485 -14.41 -10.42 -14.82
N SER A 486 -13.78 -9.70 -13.90
CA SER A 486 -13.45 -8.28 -14.04
C SER A 486 -12.11 -7.90 -13.39
N GLN A 487 -11.68 -6.66 -13.63
CA GLN A 487 -10.49 -6.03 -13.03
C GLN A 487 -9.21 -6.88 -13.03
N VAL A 488 -8.94 -7.60 -14.11
CA VAL A 488 -7.69 -8.35 -14.22
C VAL A 488 -6.54 -7.35 -14.33
N GLU A 489 -5.66 -7.31 -13.34
CA GLU A 489 -4.54 -6.37 -13.27
C GLU A 489 -3.29 -6.98 -12.64
N LEU A 490 -2.13 -6.43 -13.02
CA LEU A 490 -0.87 -6.76 -12.37
C LEU A 490 -0.54 -5.67 -11.36
N GLN A 491 -0.40 -6.01 -10.09
CA GLN A 491 0.24 -5.12 -9.12
C GLN A 491 1.70 -4.94 -9.58
N THR A 492 2.05 -3.72 -9.95
CA THR A 492 3.35 -3.39 -10.54
C THR A 492 4.46 -3.63 -9.54
N ASN A 493 5.66 -3.94 -10.05
CA ASN A 493 6.88 -3.94 -9.27
C ASN A 493 7.38 -2.52 -8.95
N THR A 494 6.47 -1.53 -8.90
CA THR A 494 6.80 -0.15 -8.57
C THR A 494 7.05 -0.06 -7.07
N ARG A 495 8.22 0.45 -6.70
CA ARG A 495 8.66 0.51 -5.30
C ARG A 495 9.10 1.91 -4.93
N VAL A 496 8.98 2.22 -3.64
CA VAL A 496 9.52 3.44 -3.02
C VAL A 496 10.46 3.06 -1.88
N ARG A 497 11.55 3.81 -1.71
CA ARG A 497 12.47 3.64 -0.58
C ARG A 497 13.06 4.96 -0.14
N PHE A 498 13.48 5.00 1.12
CA PHE A 498 14.33 6.06 1.64
C PHE A 498 15.76 5.55 1.81
N VAL A 499 16.75 6.31 1.31
CA VAL A 499 18.18 6.06 1.52
C VAL A 499 18.69 7.13 2.49
N PRO A 500 18.94 6.79 3.77
CA PRO A 500 19.39 7.76 4.76
C PRO A 500 20.82 8.23 4.48
N ASN A 501 21.12 9.48 4.83
CA ASN A 501 22.51 9.93 4.92
C ASN A 501 23.20 9.24 6.10
N SER A 502 24.51 9.03 6.02
CA SER A 502 25.30 8.35 7.05
C SER A 502 25.06 8.96 8.44
N GLY A 503 24.68 8.13 9.41
CA GLY A 503 24.43 8.54 10.80
C GLY A 503 23.11 9.29 11.02
N PHE A 504 22.20 9.32 10.05
CA PHE A 504 20.87 9.90 10.27
C PHE A 504 20.02 8.99 11.16
N GLU A 505 19.54 9.55 12.27
CA GLU A 505 18.52 8.96 13.14
C GLU A 505 17.30 9.89 13.20
N GLY A 506 16.10 9.31 13.09
CA GLY A 506 14.86 10.07 13.09
C GLY A 506 13.86 9.52 12.07
N THR A 507 13.06 10.41 11.48
CA THR A 507 12.00 10.03 10.55
C THR A 507 12.15 10.72 9.20
N ALA A 508 11.67 10.06 8.16
CA ALA A 508 11.50 10.64 6.84
C ALA A 508 10.07 10.34 6.36
N ASP A 509 9.45 11.30 5.68
CA ASP A 509 8.07 11.15 5.23
C ASP A 509 7.98 11.30 3.70
N ILE A 510 7.06 10.58 3.07
CA ILE A 510 6.54 10.88 1.73
C ILE A 510 5.07 11.26 1.84
N GLN A 511 4.67 12.29 1.10
CA GLN A 511 3.28 12.71 0.98
C GLN A 511 2.79 12.45 -0.44
N PHE A 512 1.57 11.93 -0.57
CA PHE A 512 1.01 11.59 -1.86
C PHE A 512 -0.51 11.78 -1.93
N ARG A 513 -1.03 11.88 -3.15
CA ARG A 513 -2.46 11.83 -3.48
C ARG A 513 -2.77 10.51 -4.19
N ALA A 514 -3.99 9.99 -4.07
CA ALA A 514 -4.43 8.89 -4.92
C ALA A 514 -4.53 9.37 -6.37
N TRP A 515 -4.22 8.47 -7.31
CA TRP A 515 -4.27 8.70 -8.75
C TRP A 515 -4.98 7.53 -9.43
N ASP A 516 -5.89 7.81 -10.36
CA ASP A 516 -6.71 6.82 -11.10
C ASP A 516 -6.16 6.50 -12.51
N GLY A 517 -5.07 7.15 -12.95
CA GLY A 517 -4.49 6.90 -14.26
C GLY A 517 -5.17 7.62 -15.44
N THR A 518 -6.19 8.45 -15.22
CA THR A 518 -7.01 9.06 -16.26
C THR A 518 -6.38 10.30 -16.93
N ASP A 519 -5.29 10.86 -16.39
CA ASP A 519 -4.54 11.98 -17.02
C ASP A 519 -3.71 11.59 -18.25
N GLY A 520 -3.60 10.30 -18.56
CA GLY A 520 -2.70 9.81 -19.60
C GLY A 520 -1.22 9.87 -19.22
N GLY A 521 -0.89 10.16 -17.96
CA GLY A 521 0.45 10.01 -17.40
C GLY A 521 0.87 8.53 -17.38
N PHE A 522 2.07 8.23 -17.86
CA PHE A 522 2.65 6.89 -17.70
C PHE A 522 3.29 6.75 -16.31
N ASN A 523 3.44 5.50 -15.84
CA ASN A 523 4.10 5.22 -14.56
C ASN A 523 5.54 5.77 -14.57
N GLY A 524 5.91 6.56 -13.56
CA GLY A 524 7.18 7.28 -13.48
C GLY A 524 7.21 8.63 -14.18
N ALA A 525 6.06 9.16 -14.65
CA ALA A 525 5.99 10.52 -15.18
C ALA A 525 6.26 11.54 -14.07
N ILE A 526 7.07 12.55 -14.40
CA ILE A 526 7.53 13.60 -13.48
C ILE A 526 6.99 14.96 -13.91
N GLY A 527 6.74 15.85 -12.95
CA GLY A 527 6.26 17.21 -13.22
C GLY A 527 4.76 17.30 -13.50
N VAL A 528 3.99 16.32 -13.06
CA VAL A 528 2.52 16.30 -13.22
C VAL A 528 1.89 17.32 -12.26
N ASP A 529 0.96 18.12 -12.77
CA ASP A 529 0.23 19.10 -11.98
C ASP A 529 -1.00 18.46 -11.33
N THR A 530 -0.95 18.31 -10.02
CA THR A 530 -1.96 17.73 -9.12
C THR A 530 -2.66 18.79 -8.26
N SER A 531 -2.37 20.08 -8.52
CA SER A 531 -3.03 21.19 -7.80
C SER A 531 -4.51 21.29 -8.14
N ASN A 532 -4.92 20.82 -9.33
CA ASN A 532 -6.31 20.58 -9.69
C ASN A 532 -6.66 19.13 -9.35
N ASN A 533 -7.38 18.91 -8.25
CA ASN A 533 -7.74 17.60 -7.70
C ASN A 533 -9.25 17.52 -7.35
N GLY A 534 -9.77 16.30 -7.15
CA GLY A 534 -11.19 16.01 -6.89
C GLY A 534 -12.11 16.08 -8.11
N GLY A 535 -13.32 15.54 -7.98
CA GLY A 535 -14.38 15.59 -8.99
C GLY A 535 -14.07 14.83 -10.28
N ILE A 536 -13.70 15.57 -11.33
CA ILE A 536 -13.39 15.03 -12.67
C ILE A 536 -11.88 14.88 -12.93
N THR A 537 -11.06 15.24 -11.95
CA THR A 537 -9.61 15.24 -12.11
C THR A 537 -9.03 13.91 -11.64
N PRO A 538 -7.90 13.47 -12.22
CA PRO A 538 -7.30 12.16 -11.94
C PRO A 538 -6.81 11.92 -10.50
N PHE A 539 -6.93 12.91 -9.62
CA PHE A 539 -6.27 12.93 -8.31
C PHE A 539 -7.26 13.16 -7.18
N SER A 540 -7.04 12.49 -6.04
CA SER A 540 -7.82 12.75 -4.83
C SER A 540 -7.63 14.16 -4.31
N SER A 541 -8.71 14.74 -3.76
CA SER A 541 -8.65 16.01 -3.03
C SER A 541 -7.86 15.92 -1.73
N GLU A 542 -7.82 14.73 -1.13
CA GLU A 542 -7.04 14.42 0.07
C GLU A 542 -5.60 13.99 -0.27
N SER A 543 -4.72 14.12 0.71
CA SER A 543 -3.34 13.63 0.66
C SER A 543 -3.02 12.80 1.90
N GLU A 544 -2.20 11.77 1.74
CA GLU A 544 -1.75 10.90 2.82
C GLU A 544 -0.25 11.01 3.04
N THR A 545 0.20 10.72 4.27
CA THR A 545 1.63 10.71 4.63
C THR A 545 2.06 9.31 5.05
N ALA A 546 3.10 8.80 4.42
CA ALA A 546 3.80 7.59 4.87
C ALA A 546 5.15 7.92 5.48
N ARG A 547 5.34 7.49 6.73
CA ARG A 547 6.51 7.77 7.56
C ARG A 547 7.39 6.54 7.70
N ILE A 548 8.69 6.71 7.50
CA ILE A 548 9.71 5.71 7.81
C ILE A 548 10.56 6.16 8.99
N THR A 549 10.80 5.26 9.93
CA THR A 549 11.74 5.46 11.04
C THR A 549 13.12 4.93 10.66
N VAL A 550 14.16 5.72 10.93
CA VAL A 550 15.57 5.36 10.73
C VAL A 550 16.26 5.32 12.08
N ASN A 551 16.76 4.15 12.45
CA ASN A 551 17.51 3.93 13.68
C ASN A 551 19.01 3.83 13.40
N SER A 552 19.83 4.24 14.37
CA SER A 552 21.26 3.96 14.34
C SER A 552 21.51 2.44 14.45
N PRO A 553 22.46 1.86 13.69
CA PRO A 553 22.84 0.46 13.87
C PRO A 553 23.51 0.27 15.23
N ILE A 554 23.25 -0.87 15.86
CA ILE A 554 24.12 -1.37 16.93
C ILE A 554 25.22 -2.20 16.28
N ASN A 555 26.49 -1.83 16.48
CA ASN A 555 27.60 -2.68 16.03
C ASN A 555 28.04 -3.63 17.14
N VAL A 556 28.42 -4.85 16.78
CA VAL A 556 29.00 -5.82 17.72
C VAL A 556 30.47 -5.98 17.38
N ILE A 557 31.34 -5.62 18.31
CA ILE A 557 32.80 -5.69 18.17
C ILE A 557 33.30 -6.71 19.18
N THR A 558 34.13 -7.65 18.73
CA THR A 558 34.64 -8.73 19.57
C THR A 558 36.14 -8.86 19.37
N GLY A 559 36.89 -8.80 20.47
CA GLY A 559 38.31 -9.08 20.55
C GLY A 559 38.60 -10.57 20.50
N THR A 560 39.74 -10.93 21.08
CA THR A 560 40.31 -12.27 21.15
C THR A 560 40.63 -12.62 22.61
N ASP A 561 41.11 -13.83 22.89
CA ASP A 561 41.53 -14.20 24.25
C ASP A 561 42.92 -13.61 24.64
N GLY A 562 43.44 -12.62 23.90
CA GLY A 562 44.71 -11.98 24.17
C GLY A 562 44.57 -10.46 24.25
N ASN A 563 45.62 -9.77 24.69
CA ASN A 563 45.58 -8.32 24.90
C ASN A 563 45.26 -7.55 23.60
N ASP A 564 44.08 -6.95 23.55
CA ASP A 564 43.54 -6.27 22.40
C ASP A 564 43.47 -4.76 22.56
N ARG A 565 43.38 -4.08 21.41
CA ARG A 565 43.05 -2.66 21.34
C ARG A 565 41.85 -2.47 20.43
N LEU A 566 40.69 -2.27 21.03
CA LEU A 566 39.41 -2.19 20.35
C LEU A 566 38.93 -0.74 20.28
N PHE A 567 38.28 -0.39 19.16
CA PHE A 567 37.70 0.92 18.93
C PHE A 567 36.29 0.72 18.38
N GLY A 568 35.30 1.27 19.08
CA GLY A 568 33.96 1.45 18.56
C GLY A 568 33.90 2.60 17.57
N THR A 569 32.68 3.05 17.34
CA THR A 569 32.28 3.88 16.21
C THR A 569 31.68 5.19 16.73
N ASN A 570 30.89 5.87 15.89
CA ASN A 570 30.10 7.02 16.33
C ASN A 570 28.63 6.65 16.53
N SER A 571 28.34 5.36 16.69
CA SER A 571 27.01 4.79 16.91
C SER A 571 27.07 3.87 18.11
N ASN A 572 25.93 3.59 18.73
CA ASN A 572 25.85 2.69 19.88
C ASN A 572 26.46 1.33 19.56
N ASP A 573 27.42 0.89 20.36
CA ASP A 573 28.18 -0.32 20.14
C ASP A 573 28.04 -1.31 21.29
N ILE A 574 28.22 -2.60 20.99
CA ILE A 574 28.42 -3.65 21.98
C ILE A 574 29.83 -4.20 21.75
N ILE A 575 30.71 -3.99 22.71
CA ILE A 575 32.13 -4.32 22.59
C ILE A 575 32.49 -5.38 23.62
N TYR A 576 33.09 -6.49 23.16
CA TYR A 576 33.58 -7.59 23.99
C TYR A 576 35.10 -7.69 23.88
N GLY A 577 35.83 -7.42 24.97
CA GLY A 577 37.29 -7.63 25.08
C GLY A 577 37.67 -9.11 25.13
N LEU A 578 36.92 -9.89 25.93
CA LEU A 578 37.11 -11.32 26.22
C LEU A 578 38.18 -11.58 27.28
N ALA A 579 39.37 -12.03 26.94
CA ALA A 579 40.43 -12.31 27.92
C ALA A 579 41.72 -11.63 27.49
N GLY A 580 42.59 -11.31 28.45
CA GLY A 580 43.78 -10.49 28.19
C GLY A 580 43.66 -9.14 28.91
N ASP A 581 44.76 -8.38 28.94
CA ASP A 581 44.71 -7.01 29.44
C ASP A 581 44.39 -6.07 28.26
N ASP A 582 43.13 -5.66 28.14
CA ASP A 582 42.60 -4.97 26.97
C ASP A 582 42.57 -3.44 27.11
N ILE A 583 42.52 -2.75 25.96
CA ILE A 583 42.24 -1.31 25.88
C ILE A 583 41.06 -1.10 24.92
N ILE A 584 39.93 -0.66 25.43
CA ILE A 584 38.68 -0.53 24.67
C ILE A 584 38.18 0.91 24.69
N PHE A 585 37.94 1.48 23.52
CA PHE A 585 37.32 2.80 23.34
C PHE A 585 35.93 2.60 22.73
N GLY A 586 34.88 3.09 23.39
CA GLY A 586 33.48 3.07 22.93
C GLY A 586 33.27 3.97 21.73
N GLY A 587 33.70 5.22 21.85
CA GLY A 587 33.62 6.21 20.78
C GLY A 587 32.49 7.20 21.05
N ALA A 588 31.57 7.37 20.11
CA ALA A 588 30.36 8.17 20.37
C ALA A 588 29.12 7.28 20.24
N GLY A 589 28.06 7.59 20.97
CA GLY A 589 26.87 6.75 21.07
C GLY A 589 26.75 6.16 22.47
N ASP A 590 25.59 5.62 22.82
CA ASP A 590 25.37 4.95 24.10
C ASP A 590 25.89 3.49 24.01
N ASP A 591 27.08 3.22 24.54
CA ASP A 591 27.80 1.98 24.33
C ASP A 591 27.64 0.97 25.48
N ILE A 592 27.79 -0.32 25.16
CA ILE A 592 27.90 -1.41 26.13
C ILE A 592 29.28 -2.05 25.98
N ILE A 593 30.12 -1.92 27.01
CA ILE A 593 31.52 -2.36 26.96
C ILE A 593 31.77 -3.45 28.01
N PHE A 594 32.20 -4.62 27.56
CA PHE A 594 32.64 -5.75 28.38
C PHE A 594 34.16 -5.90 28.27
N GLY A 595 34.88 -5.63 29.35
CA GLY A 595 36.34 -5.89 29.43
C GLY A 595 36.62 -7.38 29.39
N GLY A 596 36.09 -8.10 30.38
CA GLY A 596 36.19 -9.55 30.45
C GLY A 596 37.22 -9.99 31.48
N ALA A 597 38.19 -10.83 31.12
CA ALA A 597 39.17 -11.38 32.06
C ALA A 597 40.57 -10.80 31.85
N GLY A 598 41.04 -10.00 32.79
CA GLY A 598 42.37 -9.37 32.75
C GLY A 598 42.33 -8.00 33.43
N ASN A 599 43.38 -7.21 33.31
CA ASN A 599 43.41 -5.85 33.83
C ASN A 599 43.14 -4.87 32.68
N ASP A 600 41.86 -4.58 32.46
CA ASP A 600 41.40 -3.85 31.29
C ASP A 600 41.38 -2.34 31.50
N ARG A 601 41.42 -1.60 30.39
CA ARG A 601 41.15 -0.16 30.34
C ARG A 601 39.97 0.11 29.43
N LEU A 602 38.85 0.51 30.01
CA LEU A 602 37.61 0.78 29.29
C LEU A 602 37.34 2.29 29.27
N PHE A 603 37.06 2.83 28.09
CA PHE A 603 36.66 4.22 27.87
C PHE A 603 35.30 4.22 27.19
N GLY A 604 34.25 4.72 27.84
CA GLY A 604 32.93 4.94 27.22
C GLY A 604 32.99 6.05 26.15
N ASP A 605 33.77 7.09 26.44
CA ASP A 605 33.99 8.27 25.59
C ASP A 605 32.79 9.22 25.56
N ALA A 606 31.87 9.19 24.59
CA ALA A 606 30.77 10.15 24.51
C ALA A 606 29.40 9.48 24.31
N GLY A 607 28.51 9.60 25.29
CA GLY A 607 27.24 8.89 25.32
C GLY A 607 26.90 8.49 26.74
N ASN A 608 25.79 7.82 26.96
CA ASN A 608 25.45 7.24 28.26
C ASN A 608 25.89 5.77 28.26
N ASP A 609 27.09 5.50 28.76
CA ASP A 609 27.76 4.24 28.52
C ASP A 609 27.58 3.24 29.67
N HIS A 610 27.55 1.95 29.33
CA HIS A 610 27.44 0.85 30.27
C HIS A 610 28.75 0.05 30.29
N LEU A 611 29.52 0.21 31.37
CA LEU A 611 30.86 -0.39 31.50
C LEU A 611 30.87 -1.56 32.48
N TYR A 612 31.33 -2.71 31.98
CA TYR A 612 31.53 -3.95 32.72
C TYR A 612 33.01 -4.31 32.71
N GLY A 613 33.70 -4.06 33.83
CA GLY A 613 35.13 -4.36 33.96
C GLY A 613 35.43 -5.87 33.87
N GLY A 614 34.56 -6.71 34.41
CA GLY A 614 34.80 -8.15 34.50
C GLY A 614 35.78 -8.51 35.61
N SER A 615 36.60 -9.55 35.43
CA SER A 615 37.54 -10.02 36.46
C SER A 615 38.94 -9.44 36.26
N GLY A 616 39.56 -8.95 37.33
CA GLY A 616 40.90 -8.39 37.35
C GLY A 616 40.87 -6.95 37.86
N ASN A 617 42.00 -6.23 37.83
CA ASN A 617 42.02 -4.83 38.31
C ASN A 617 41.83 -3.89 37.13
N ASN A 618 40.58 -3.51 36.86
CA ASN A 618 40.25 -2.72 35.69
C ASN A 618 40.35 -1.22 35.95
N THR A 619 40.54 -0.44 34.90
CA THR A 619 40.45 1.02 34.92
C THR A 619 39.31 1.45 34.01
N LEU A 620 38.29 2.07 34.58
CA LEU A 620 37.05 2.46 33.88
C LEU A 620 36.97 3.98 33.78
N TYR A 621 36.69 4.47 32.58
CA TYR A 621 36.42 5.87 32.26
C TYR A 621 35.05 5.96 31.60
N GLY A 622 34.10 6.65 32.23
CA GLY A 622 32.76 6.87 31.65
C GLY A 622 32.85 7.82 30.46
N GLY A 623 33.50 8.97 30.66
CA GLY A 623 33.60 10.01 29.64
C GLY A 623 32.50 11.07 29.77
N GLN A 624 31.90 11.47 28.65
CA GLN A 624 30.85 12.48 28.57
C GLN A 624 29.48 11.82 28.51
N GLY A 625 28.69 11.96 29.57
CA GLY A 625 27.29 11.54 29.58
C GLY A 625 26.83 11.22 30.98
N ASN A 626 25.83 10.34 31.10
CA ASN A 626 25.44 9.74 32.37
C ASN A 626 25.80 8.26 32.32
N ASP A 627 26.93 7.91 32.88
CA ASP A 627 27.52 6.58 32.67
C ASP A 627 27.18 5.62 33.81
N SER A 628 27.15 4.33 33.51
CA SER A 628 26.82 3.27 34.45
C SER A 628 27.95 2.25 34.55
N PHE A 629 28.51 2.11 35.76
CA PHE A 629 29.59 1.17 36.08
C PHE A 629 29.02 -0.03 36.83
N TYR A 630 29.09 -1.21 36.24
CA TYR A 630 28.39 -2.40 36.74
C TYR A 630 29.31 -3.32 37.56
N PHE A 631 28.76 -3.84 38.67
CA PHE A 631 29.43 -4.80 39.56
C PHE A 631 28.50 -5.96 39.96
N GLY A 632 29.01 -7.20 39.90
CA GLY A 632 28.37 -8.37 40.53
C GLY A 632 27.59 -9.32 39.59
N ASP A 633 28.00 -9.33 38.35
CA ASP A 633 27.61 -10.12 37.19
C ASP A 633 28.08 -11.59 37.23
N ASN A 634 27.54 -12.37 38.19
CA ASN A 634 27.77 -13.82 38.32
C ASN A 634 29.19 -14.26 38.76
N GLN A 635 30.01 -13.29 39.16
CA GLN A 635 31.26 -13.54 39.86
C GLN A 635 31.00 -13.51 41.37
N VAL A 636 31.06 -14.67 42.03
CA VAL A 636 30.94 -14.73 43.48
C VAL A 636 32.17 -14.02 44.09
N PHE A 637 31.96 -12.93 44.84
CA PHE A 637 32.99 -12.15 45.56
C PHE A 637 33.69 -12.92 46.72
N VAL A 638 33.72 -14.25 46.65
CA VAL A 638 34.38 -15.13 47.63
C VAL A 638 35.74 -15.66 47.17
N SER A 639 36.24 -15.22 46.00
CA SER A 639 37.59 -15.59 45.54
C SER A 639 38.47 -14.35 45.33
N PRO A 640 39.73 -14.33 45.80
CA PRO A 640 40.67 -13.20 45.69
C PRO A 640 41.07 -12.81 44.25
N ASN A 641 40.40 -13.36 43.23
CA ASN A 641 40.77 -13.23 41.82
C ASN A 641 39.90 -12.24 41.02
N LEU A 642 38.90 -11.58 41.61
CA LEU A 642 38.08 -10.59 40.89
C LEU A 642 38.77 -9.25 40.72
N GLY A 643 39.88 -9.01 41.42
CA GLY A 643 40.57 -7.73 41.42
C GLY A 643 39.72 -6.58 41.99
N VAL A 644 40.27 -5.38 41.93
CA VAL A 644 39.66 -4.14 42.40
C VAL A 644 39.68 -3.14 41.27
N ASP A 645 38.51 -2.71 40.84
CA ASP A 645 38.39 -1.76 39.75
C ASP A 645 38.65 -0.33 40.22
N THR A 646 39.11 0.51 39.29
CA THR A 646 39.29 1.95 39.49
C THR A 646 38.41 2.70 38.51
N ILE A 647 37.41 3.41 39.02
CA ILE A 647 36.61 4.37 38.25
C ILE A 647 37.32 5.72 38.32
N SER A 648 37.81 6.19 37.19
CA SER A 648 38.80 7.28 37.16
C SER A 648 38.20 8.68 37.05
N ASP A 649 36.98 8.81 36.51
CA ASP A 649 36.36 10.09 36.15
C ASP A 649 34.91 10.28 36.63
N PHE A 650 34.44 9.43 37.56
CA PHE A 650 33.07 9.45 38.08
C PHE A 650 32.53 10.86 38.43
N VAL A 651 31.40 11.22 37.83
CA VAL A 651 30.68 12.48 38.00
C VAL A 651 29.46 12.27 38.89
N VAL A 652 29.55 12.76 40.14
CA VAL A 652 28.46 12.68 41.13
C VAL A 652 27.17 13.30 40.60
N GLY A 653 26.04 12.62 40.78
CA GLY A 653 24.72 13.04 40.31
C GLY A 653 24.37 12.59 38.90
N ASN A 654 25.34 12.52 37.99
CA ASN A 654 25.16 12.03 36.62
C ASN A 654 25.36 10.52 36.58
N ASP A 655 26.56 10.08 36.91
CA ASP A 655 26.96 8.68 36.79
C ASP A 655 26.32 7.81 37.88
N LYS A 656 26.34 6.50 37.63
CA LYS A 656 25.75 5.48 38.48
C LYS A 656 26.70 4.31 38.69
N ILE A 657 26.77 3.85 39.94
CA ILE A 657 27.38 2.57 40.30
C ILE A 657 26.26 1.55 40.43
N VAL A 658 26.23 0.57 39.53
CA VAL A 658 25.18 -0.43 39.46
C VAL A 658 25.64 -1.71 40.15
N LEU A 659 24.88 -2.16 41.15
CA LEU A 659 25.19 -3.30 42.00
C LEU A 659 24.17 -4.42 41.79
N SER A 660 24.63 -5.61 41.41
CA SER A 660 23.80 -6.82 41.31
C SER A 660 23.41 -7.36 42.67
N LYS A 661 22.12 -7.53 42.95
CA LYS A 661 21.65 -8.19 44.17
C LYS A 661 22.10 -9.64 44.28
N ALA A 662 22.39 -10.34 43.18
CA ALA A 662 22.92 -11.70 43.25
C ALA A 662 24.27 -11.75 43.99
N THR A 663 25.07 -10.69 43.83
CA THR A 663 26.37 -10.55 44.46
C THR A 663 26.29 -9.79 45.78
N PHE A 664 25.59 -8.67 45.77
CA PHE A 664 25.40 -7.80 46.93
C PHE A 664 24.15 -8.20 47.71
N ALA A 665 24.02 -9.50 48.00
CA ALA A 665 22.78 -10.16 48.45
C ALA A 665 22.19 -9.65 49.78
N VAL A 666 22.96 -8.91 50.57
CA VAL A 666 22.46 -8.30 51.81
C VAL A 666 21.90 -6.89 51.61
N LEU A 667 21.97 -6.32 50.39
CA LEU A 667 21.37 -5.03 50.07
C LEU A 667 19.88 -5.17 49.76
N ASP A 668 19.03 -4.72 50.67
CA ASP A 668 17.58 -4.59 50.44
C ASP A 668 17.22 -3.22 49.84
N SER A 669 17.86 -2.15 50.33
CA SER A 669 17.78 -0.78 49.82
C SER A 669 19.14 -0.10 49.98
N ILE A 670 19.57 0.71 49.01
CA ILE A 670 20.82 1.48 49.17
C ILE A 670 20.63 2.71 50.06
N LEU A 671 19.39 3.22 50.17
CA LEU A 671 19.07 4.42 50.96
C LEU A 671 19.37 4.24 52.45
N ASP A 672 19.20 3.03 52.98
CA ASP A 672 19.38 2.74 54.40
C ASP A 672 20.75 2.09 54.72
N ASP A 673 21.49 1.64 53.70
CA ASP A 673 22.68 0.79 53.86
C ASP A 673 23.97 1.37 53.24
N PHE A 674 23.97 2.67 52.95
CA PHE A 674 25.13 3.41 52.46
C PHE A 674 25.71 4.35 53.52
N MET A 675 27.03 4.34 53.70
CA MET A 675 27.72 5.29 54.59
C MET A 675 29.02 5.84 54.00
N VAL A 676 29.25 7.14 54.20
CA VAL A 676 30.52 7.82 53.87
C VAL A 676 31.36 8.01 55.14
N VAL A 677 32.64 7.70 55.06
CA VAL A 677 33.62 7.86 56.15
C VAL A 677 34.94 8.44 55.63
N GLU A 678 35.81 8.95 56.51
CA GLU A 678 37.08 9.58 56.09
C GLU A 678 38.34 8.72 56.37
N ARG A 679 38.20 7.59 57.08
CA ARG A 679 39.32 6.74 57.50
C ARG A 679 38.95 5.27 57.40
N ASP A 680 39.93 4.42 57.04
CA ASP A 680 39.72 2.97 56.93
C ASP A 680 39.30 2.34 58.27
N SER A 681 39.77 2.91 59.39
CA SER A 681 39.34 2.48 60.73
C SER A 681 37.87 2.80 61.01
N ALA A 682 37.32 3.87 60.45
CA ALA A 682 35.89 4.18 60.56
C ALA A 682 35.08 3.29 59.62
N ALA A 683 35.59 3.00 58.42
CA ALA A 683 34.98 2.02 57.53
C ALA A 683 34.87 0.66 58.22
N ALA A 684 35.94 0.21 58.90
CA ALA A 684 36.03 -1.09 59.59
C ALA A 684 35.09 -1.30 60.77
N ASN A 685 34.47 -0.23 61.25
CA ASN A 685 33.52 -0.26 62.36
C ASN A 685 32.09 0.06 61.89
N SER A 686 31.87 0.25 60.58
CA SER A 686 30.56 0.53 60.00
C SER A 686 29.71 -0.74 59.89
N SER A 687 28.43 -0.65 60.27
CA SER A 687 27.43 -1.68 60.01
C SER A 687 26.72 -1.54 58.65
N ALA A 688 26.96 -0.45 57.91
CA ALA A 688 26.39 -0.24 56.58
C ALA A 688 26.93 -1.26 55.59
N ALA A 689 26.10 -1.70 54.65
CA ALA A 689 26.48 -2.73 53.67
C ALA A 689 27.43 -2.17 52.61
N ILE A 690 27.27 -0.92 52.19
CA ILE A 690 28.21 -0.21 51.32
C ILE A 690 28.84 0.94 52.08
N VAL A 691 30.18 0.99 52.08
CA VAL A 691 30.94 2.04 52.75
C VAL A 691 31.89 2.69 51.76
N TYR A 692 31.76 4.01 51.59
CA TYR A 692 32.71 4.81 50.83
C TYR A 692 33.67 5.54 51.78
N ASN A 693 34.96 5.28 51.65
CA ASN A 693 35.98 6.07 52.33
C ASN A 693 36.41 7.25 51.45
N SER A 694 35.87 8.44 51.73
CA SER A 694 36.18 9.67 50.99
C SER A 694 37.64 10.12 51.11
N GLY A 695 38.35 9.70 52.17
CA GLY A 695 39.75 10.04 52.39
C GLY A 695 40.72 9.33 51.43
N ASN A 696 40.34 8.15 50.91
CA ASN A 696 41.18 7.38 49.99
C ASN A 696 40.46 6.87 48.73
N GLY A 697 39.15 7.11 48.60
CA GLY A 697 38.33 6.79 47.43
C GLY A 697 37.80 5.36 47.40
N ARG A 698 38.05 4.53 48.42
CA ARG A 698 37.72 3.10 48.38
C ARG A 698 36.25 2.83 48.70
N LEU A 699 35.63 1.93 47.94
CA LEU A 699 34.33 1.34 48.23
C LEU A 699 34.49 -0.07 48.79
N PHE A 700 33.77 -0.32 49.88
CA PHE A 700 33.78 -1.60 50.57
C PHE A 700 32.38 -2.19 50.63
N TYR A 701 32.30 -3.50 50.47
CA TYR A 701 31.07 -4.27 50.69
C TYR A 701 31.16 -5.08 51.99
N ASN A 702 30.25 -4.81 52.93
CA ASN A 702 30.12 -5.53 54.20
C ASN A 702 29.02 -6.59 54.10
N GLN A 703 29.38 -7.76 53.58
CA GLN A 703 28.46 -8.89 53.39
C GLN A 703 27.80 -9.38 54.69
N ASN A 704 28.44 -9.23 55.86
CA ASN A 704 27.96 -9.81 57.12
C ASN A 704 27.30 -8.79 58.06
N ARG A 705 27.25 -7.50 57.69
CA ARG A 705 26.73 -6.39 58.50
C ARG A 705 27.31 -6.32 59.94
N ALA A 706 28.46 -6.94 60.19
CA ALA A 706 29.01 -7.05 61.55
C ALA A 706 29.80 -5.80 61.94
N GLY A 707 29.50 -5.22 63.12
CA GLY A 707 30.09 -3.97 63.62
C GLY A 707 31.42 -4.09 64.37
N SER A 708 32.15 -5.20 64.23
CA SER A 708 33.45 -5.38 64.89
C SER A 708 34.41 -6.19 64.03
N GLY A 709 35.17 -5.48 63.18
CA GLY A 709 36.34 -6.01 62.48
C GLY A 709 36.08 -6.31 61.01
N PHE A 710 36.73 -5.56 60.12
CA PHE A 710 36.98 -6.07 58.78
C PHE A 710 38.00 -7.19 58.86
N GLY A 711 37.50 -8.43 58.85
CA GLY A 711 38.26 -9.60 58.43
C GLY A 711 38.00 -10.00 56.98
N SER A 712 37.03 -9.40 56.28
CA SER A 712 36.64 -9.76 54.91
C SER A 712 35.54 -8.86 54.30
N GLY A 713 35.56 -7.54 54.52
CA GLY A 713 34.75 -6.64 53.68
C GLY A 713 35.45 -6.50 52.34
N ALA A 714 34.86 -6.98 51.24
CA ALA A 714 35.54 -6.97 49.94
C ALA A 714 35.65 -5.53 49.45
N HIS A 715 36.88 -5.00 49.38
CA HIS A 715 37.18 -3.80 48.59
C HIS A 715 36.92 -4.18 47.14
N PHE A 716 35.94 -3.55 46.51
CA PHE A 716 35.51 -3.92 45.15
C PHE A 716 35.79 -2.83 44.13
N ALA A 717 35.80 -1.56 44.53
CA ALA A 717 36.08 -0.45 43.64
C ALA A 717 36.83 0.69 44.34
N THR A 718 37.54 1.49 43.54
CA THR A 718 38.19 2.73 43.96
C THR A 718 37.74 3.86 43.04
N LEU A 719 37.36 5.00 43.64
CA LEU A 719 37.05 6.24 42.94
C LEU A 719 38.06 7.32 43.29
N SER A 720 37.92 8.48 42.64
CA SER A 720 38.58 9.71 43.07
C SER A 720 38.28 10.04 44.54
N ARG A 721 39.24 10.68 45.22
CA ARG A 721 39.13 11.05 46.65
C ARG A 721 38.24 12.28 46.81
N GLY A 722 37.53 12.36 47.93
CA GLY A 722 36.75 13.52 48.32
C GLY A 722 35.42 13.71 47.57
N LEU A 723 34.91 12.68 46.91
CA LEU A 723 33.59 12.73 46.28
C LEU A 723 32.48 12.77 47.34
N ASN A 724 31.43 13.56 47.09
CA ASN A 724 30.25 13.63 47.96
C ASN A 724 29.19 12.63 47.52
N LEU A 725 29.53 11.33 47.54
CA LEU A 725 28.59 10.28 47.15
C LEU A 725 27.39 10.22 48.10
N THR A 726 26.24 9.91 47.52
CA THR A 726 24.97 9.65 48.20
C THR A 726 24.37 8.33 47.70
N ALA A 727 23.32 7.86 48.36
CA ALA A 727 22.57 6.71 47.89
C ALA A 727 21.99 6.85 46.45
N HIS A 728 21.82 8.07 45.93
CA HIS A 728 21.31 8.31 44.57
C HIS A 728 22.36 8.09 43.47
N ASP A 729 23.63 7.91 43.85
CA ASP A 729 24.71 7.59 42.93
C ASP A 729 24.83 6.07 42.68
N PHE A 730 23.93 5.28 43.27
CA PHE A 730 23.91 3.83 43.19
C PHE A 730 22.57 3.32 42.68
N ILE A 731 22.61 2.22 41.93
CA ILE A 731 21.43 1.47 41.50
C ILE A 731 21.61 0.02 41.95
N VAL A 732 20.56 -0.59 42.50
CA VAL A 732 20.59 -1.99 42.94
C VAL A 732 19.54 -2.78 42.14
N GLN A 733 19.96 -3.83 41.41
CA GLN A 733 19.10 -4.58 40.49
C GLN A 733 19.10 -6.09 40.78
N ASP A 734 17.95 -6.75 40.63
CA ASP A 734 17.76 -8.18 40.92
C ASP A 734 18.46 -9.10 39.91
N THR A 735 18.62 -8.67 38.66
CA THR A 735 19.36 -9.42 37.64
C THR A 735 20.07 -8.43 36.73
N ILE A 736 21.39 -8.53 36.67
CA ILE A 736 22.18 -8.00 35.55
C ILE A 736 22.15 -9.10 34.49
N ASP A 737 21.05 -9.20 33.73
CA ASP A 737 20.96 -10.14 32.62
C ASP A 737 21.53 -9.48 31.38
N LEU A 738 22.80 -9.78 31.09
CA LEU A 738 23.49 -9.29 29.90
C LEU A 738 22.75 -9.67 28.61
N GLY A 739 22.04 -10.80 28.60
CA GLY A 739 21.20 -11.23 27.48
C GLY A 739 19.94 -10.38 27.31
N GLN A 740 19.27 -9.97 28.40
CA GLN A 740 18.14 -9.03 28.32
C GLN A 740 18.58 -7.60 28.02
N THR A 741 19.70 -7.13 28.56
CA THR A 741 20.19 -5.77 28.26
C THR A 741 20.54 -5.65 26.78
N VAL A 742 21.17 -6.68 26.20
CA VAL A 742 21.42 -6.76 24.75
C VAL A 742 20.14 -6.98 23.95
N SER A 743 19.19 -7.80 24.41
CA SER A 743 17.90 -8.04 23.74
C SER A 743 16.93 -6.85 23.79
N ASN A 744 17.01 -6.01 24.82
CA ASN A 744 16.23 -4.77 24.93
C ASN A 744 16.84 -3.66 24.07
N TYR A 745 18.14 -3.72 23.79
CA TYR A 745 18.82 -2.83 22.83
C TYR A 745 18.70 -3.32 21.38
N ILE A 746 18.63 -4.63 21.15
CA ILE A 746 18.44 -5.26 19.83
C ILE A 746 17.06 -5.95 19.79
N PRO A 747 15.96 -5.22 19.55
CA PRO A 747 14.64 -5.83 19.50
C PRO A 747 14.37 -6.66 18.24
N ASP A 748 15.23 -6.65 17.22
CA ASP A 748 14.91 -7.26 15.93
C ASP A 748 16.13 -7.90 15.22
N LEU A 749 16.26 -9.21 15.42
CA LEU A 749 16.96 -10.14 14.51
C LEU A 749 15.96 -11.23 14.10
N GLY A 750 14.77 -10.81 13.64
CA GLY A 750 13.80 -11.63 12.92
C GLY A 750 14.05 -11.61 11.42
#